data_AF-A0A072NSU0-F1
#
_entry.id   AF-A0A072NSU0-F1
#
_cell.length_a   1.000
_cell.length_b   1.000
_cell.length_c   1.000
_cell.angle_alpha   90.00
_cell.angle_beta   90.00
_cell.angle_gamma   90.00
#
_symmetry.space_group_name_H-M   'P 1'
#
loop_
_entity.id
_entity.type
_entity.pdbx_description
1 polymer ?
#
loop_
_entity_poly.entity_id
_entity_poly.type
_entity_poly.pdbx_seq_one_letter_code
_entity_poly.pdbx_strand_id
1 'polypeptide(L)'
;MSIGRLAASAVSGTLETTIALAAANFDFSLIKIEAPKEYKDLGLSLSSKRSAEAEEGQIHVTARKLGALFADAIPVTPKLYQSYGLRASEIAKVEIHNPKGTQRDGMFADHLGADGTSIWAAATSGNPAIAVHLLACMLARMWTHAEAVSIWVEFVEERKRVLGSPDSLGVLSVLALQNSRVRLSRSQIAAWDASARAWLQTADEVKKLQQTQLMLILNNIGTSVNAKPFLYDSVLQAWTTSLIAMENLLKGSNQSVESGASLLGLASWHLYPDMLVLGKSSTKVAQKDALIPQGTLITIGLQNRDLQKRGVFWSLPLAYLRFYGDPVRVTRHVSHETSRVSIEQLILVGLGALIGPWITQTSMSEVAIKLIVLLKQSSLNANSSDTRSWLWLLGEQAEKLLQTKKEQCTEQWQLVTAGIRRYTEFLPRPSQRVFGLLRPANLLKAMVLEQRIAFLRHICQKRYPKDSQRMIIQYLHKLPLGPAQYEYASVTPILPSLKPPKRKLDGSVRASDPCHLRWIQSSGSTTEPSGIDQRQKQIEELGERIILVPRDTFLPSLESRPGMTWVDAPNIIFQVFDEHVLPKGGRNPTIGFEMLFGHPQLGAVFAATNDSPLTRLEKRFSLDDVTDAFSYKLISPPCLIQYFEERENWDADMLNVSAGLDVLSIVALIYNKLNGARISLQIAKESILGWKWSRAIAEQFDYNQHGFNFRWVNNCSTEVSFACILACESGSVDLPPKSLEKVMAISSGNSLYVAEKLLLDPCEEPGEVAIERIVGNLGRPGIILMIPPDQPRVRKLEEGTWHLINHTEFDGTPDDLFQQLTLHLSISEWQQAVDVSAVGSRDAEVCFVNGFVALHDHGKWVADLDILGMLLRQEWTPLNSVPCFCASKSMNIPSFPWSLSCIDKWEELIECPANASIVRARNNWQARLALAVLSVQLGHKTYIVSPDHCWKCCIDAVAILPPHPFQIVGQIHREACELDIGDEQKSEVCSSPRTHNDDLEDKSFPESMQMGDNAPEDQESDLGGWSTCSSVLKLPGNVNSDRKNKSRLCDVYIW
;
A
#
# COMPACT_ATOMS: atom_id res chain seq x y z
N MET A 1 51.43 -27.52 27.82
CA MET A 1 51.58 -26.71 29.06
C MET A 1 50.21 -26.57 29.73
N SER A 2 50.15 -26.20 31.01
CA SER A 2 48.89 -26.21 31.78
C SER A 2 47.98 -25.02 31.46
N ILE A 3 46.71 -25.30 31.21
CA ILE A 3 45.63 -24.30 30.99
C ILE A 3 45.30 -23.54 32.28
N GLY A 4 45.53 -24.15 33.45
CA GLY A 4 45.08 -23.65 34.77
C GLY A 4 45.74 -22.39 35.32
N ARG A 5 46.56 -21.65 34.54
CA ARG A 5 47.17 -20.38 34.96
C ARG A 5 46.66 -19.13 34.24
N LEU A 6 45.85 -19.26 33.18
CA LEU A 6 45.32 -18.10 32.44
C LEU A 6 44.11 -17.42 33.10
N ALA A 7 43.38 -18.12 33.97
CA ALA A 7 42.13 -17.61 34.57
C ALA A 7 42.31 -16.45 35.58
N ALA A 8 43.53 -16.18 36.05
CA ALA A 8 43.76 -15.33 37.23
C ALA A 8 44.06 -13.84 36.93
N SER A 9 44.24 -13.44 35.66
CA SER A 9 44.57 -12.04 35.28
C SER A 9 43.50 -11.31 34.48
N ALA A 10 42.34 -11.95 34.23
CA ALA A 10 41.34 -11.45 33.28
C ALA A 10 40.54 -10.21 33.73
N VAL A 11 40.66 -9.78 35.00
CA VAL A 11 39.76 -8.79 35.63
C VAL A 11 40.23 -7.33 35.46
N SER A 12 41.46 -7.08 34.98
CA SER A 12 41.97 -5.73 34.72
C SER A 12 43.01 -5.70 33.59
N GLY A 13 42.55 -5.66 32.33
CA GLY A 13 43.45 -5.58 31.17
C GLY A 13 42.88 -6.15 29.87
N THR A 14 41.64 -5.79 29.49
CA THR A 14 40.98 -6.34 28.29
C THR A 14 41.67 -5.96 26.98
N LEU A 15 42.35 -4.81 26.91
CA LEU A 15 43.17 -4.45 25.74
C LEU A 15 44.45 -5.30 25.67
N GLU A 16 45.23 -5.33 26.75
CA GLU A 16 46.56 -5.99 26.78
C GLU A 16 46.47 -7.52 26.58
N THR A 17 45.44 -8.16 27.14
CA THR A 17 45.16 -9.58 26.90
C THR A 17 44.76 -9.85 25.44
N THR A 18 43.97 -8.98 24.82
CA THR A 18 43.65 -9.07 23.38
C THR A 18 44.89 -8.84 22.51
N ILE A 19 45.80 -7.93 22.90
CA ILE A 19 47.06 -7.67 22.19
C ILE A 19 47.97 -8.91 22.19
N ALA A 20 48.05 -9.64 23.31
CA ALA A 20 48.80 -10.90 23.38
C ALA A 20 48.20 -12.01 22.49
N LEU A 21 46.87 -12.06 22.35
CA LEU A 21 46.17 -13.02 21.48
C LEU A 21 46.32 -12.66 19.98
N ALA A 22 46.19 -11.38 19.62
CA ALA A 22 46.30 -10.92 18.23
C ALA A 22 47.67 -11.22 17.60
N ALA A 23 48.74 -11.24 18.39
CA ALA A 23 50.07 -11.63 17.93
C ALA A 23 50.23 -13.13 17.61
N ALA A 24 49.30 -13.99 18.05
CA ALA A 24 49.43 -15.45 18.09
C ALA A 24 48.63 -16.20 17.01
N ASN A 25 48.38 -15.58 15.84
CA ASN A 25 47.49 -16.10 14.77
C ASN A 25 46.04 -16.39 15.21
N PHE A 26 45.59 -15.82 16.34
CA PHE A 26 44.23 -15.98 16.84
C PHE A 26 43.26 -15.01 16.11
N ASP A 27 42.12 -15.50 15.64
CA ASP A 27 41.08 -14.61 15.09
C ASP A 27 40.35 -13.89 16.23
N PHE A 28 40.79 -12.66 16.53
CA PHE A 28 40.23 -11.81 17.57
C PHE A 28 38.74 -11.46 17.35
N SER A 29 38.20 -11.69 16.14
CA SER A 29 36.80 -11.44 15.82
C SER A 29 35.83 -12.51 16.35
N LEU A 30 36.36 -13.57 16.97
CA LEU A 30 35.60 -14.58 17.74
C LEU A 30 35.60 -14.33 19.26
N ILE A 31 36.21 -13.22 19.74
CA ILE A 31 36.30 -12.91 21.18
C ILE A 31 35.14 -12.00 21.61
N LYS A 32 34.12 -12.61 22.21
CA LYS A 32 33.01 -11.92 22.90
C LYS A 32 33.51 -11.19 24.16
N ILE A 33 33.02 -9.97 24.38
CA ILE A 33 33.22 -9.15 25.59
C ILE A 33 31.88 -9.05 26.34
N GLU A 34 31.89 -8.93 27.67
CA GLU A 34 30.65 -8.66 28.42
C GLU A 34 30.08 -7.29 28.01
N ALA A 35 28.82 -7.27 27.58
CA ALA A 35 28.13 -6.05 27.21
C ALA A 35 27.97 -5.10 28.42
N PRO A 36 28.17 -3.76 28.24
CA PRO A 36 27.97 -2.80 29.31
C PRO A 36 26.56 -2.88 29.90
N LYS A 37 26.43 -2.64 31.22
CA LYS A 37 25.16 -2.79 31.96
C LYS A 37 24.00 -2.01 31.34
N GLU A 38 24.29 -0.88 30.70
CA GLU A 38 23.33 -0.01 30.01
C GLU A 38 22.61 -0.69 28.84
N TYR A 39 23.18 -1.76 28.26
CA TYR A 39 22.63 -2.52 27.14
C TYR A 39 21.94 -3.83 27.55
N LYS A 40 22.00 -4.24 28.82
CA LYS A 40 21.51 -5.59 29.24
C LYS A 40 20.01 -5.76 29.02
N ASP A 41 19.24 -4.69 29.19
CA ASP A 41 17.81 -4.65 28.89
C ASP A 41 17.50 -4.83 27.40
N LEU A 42 18.31 -4.26 26.49
CA LEU A 42 18.23 -4.52 25.05
C LEU A 42 18.47 -6.01 24.74
N GLY A 43 19.53 -6.60 25.27
CA GLY A 43 19.85 -8.03 25.06
C GLY A 43 18.75 -8.98 25.54
N LEU A 44 18.06 -8.65 26.64
CA LEU A 44 16.89 -9.37 27.17
C LEU A 44 15.59 -9.11 26.37
N SER A 45 15.62 -8.22 25.38
CA SER A 45 14.48 -7.81 24.57
C SER A 45 14.58 -8.23 23.09
N LEU A 46 15.73 -8.75 22.66
CA LEU A 46 15.91 -9.36 21.34
C LEU A 46 15.37 -10.81 21.30
N SER A 47 15.07 -11.31 20.09
CA SER A 47 14.79 -12.74 19.90
C SER A 47 16.05 -13.58 20.12
N SER A 48 15.87 -14.83 20.53
CA SER A 48 16.94 -15.84 20.70
C SER A 48 17.92 -15.86 19.51
N LYS A 49 17.36 -15.88 18.30
CA LYS A 49 18.07 -15.89 17.01
C LYS A 49 18.89 -14.62 16.77
N ARG A 50 18.34 -13.42 17.05
CA ARG A 50 19.09 -12.16 16.93
C ARG A 50 20.19 -12.05 17.98
N SER A 51 19.95 -12.49 19.22
CA SER A 51 20.98 -12.53 20.25
C SER A 51 22.12 -13.48 19.89
N ALA A 52 21.83 -14.68 19.38
CA ALA A 52 22.86 -15.62 18.92
C ALA A 52 23.70 -15.08 17.74
N GLU A 53 23.06 -14.56 16.69
CA GLU A 53 23.76 -13.94 15.55
C GLU A 53 24.64 -12.76 16.01
N ALA A 54 24.14 -11.92 16.92
CA ALA A 54 24.88 -10.79 17.49
C ALA A 54 26.06 -11.17 18.41
N GLU A 55 26.11 -12.40 18.93
CA GLU A 55 27.15 -12.86 19.87
C GLU A 55 28.18 -13.79 19.23
N GLU A 56 27.77 -14.60 18.26
CA GLU A 56 28.58 -15.67 17.66
C GLU A 56 28.56 -15.65 16.11
N GLY A 57 27.69 -14.84 15.50
CA GLY A 57 27.46 -14.80 14.05
C GLY A 57 28.35 -13.84 13.25
N GLN A 58 27.99 -13.66 11.98
CA GLN A 58 28.75 -12.82 11.04
C GLN A 58 28.66 -11.33 11.36
N ILE A 59 27.56 -10.88 11.96
CA ILE A 59 27.41 -9.49 12.41
C ILE A 59 28.31 -9.19 13.62
N HIS A 60 28.56 -10.17 14.52
CA HIS A 60 29.56 -10.05 15.60
C HIS A 60 30.97 -9.91 15.03
N VAL A 61 31.36 -10.83 14.14
CA VAL A 61 32.64 -10.79 13.42
C VAL A 61 32.85 -9.45 12.70
N THR A 62 31.79 -8.89 12.12
CA THR A 62 31.79 -7.57 11.45
C THR A 62 31.99 -6.42 12.44
N ALA A 63 31.27 -6.42 13.58
CA ALA A 63 31.42 -5.43 14.65
C ALA A 63 32.85 -5.40 15.22
N ARG A 64 33.42 -6.57 15.52
CA ARG A 64 34.81 -6.72 15.99
C ARG A 64 35.82 -6.16 14.99
N LYS A 65 35.68 -6.52 13.72
CA LYS A 65 36.59 -6.11 12.63
C LYS A 65 36.55 -4.62 12.35
N LEU A 66 35.36 -4.03 12.22
CA LEU A 66 35.20 -2.58 12.04
C LEU A 66 35.67 -1.81 13.28
N GLY A 67 35.32 -2.29 14.48
CA GLY A 67 35.76 -1.68 15.74
C GLY A 67 37.29 -1.61 15.86
N ALA A 68 38.00 -2.69 15.52
CA ALA A 68 39.46 -2.71 15.50
C ALA A 68 40.06 -1.77 14.43
N LEU A 69 39.46 -1.71 13.24
CA LEU A 69 39.95 -0.91 12.10
C LEU A 69 39.91 0.61 12.36
N PHE A 70 39.01 1.09 13.24
CA PHE A 70 38.83 2.51 13.55
C PHE A 70 39.17 2.90 15.00
N ALA A 71 39.65 1.98 15.85
CA ALA A 71 39.84 2.19 17.29
C ALA A 71 40.74 3.39 17.65
N ASP A 72 41.75 3.69 16.84
CA ASP A 72 42.69 4.80 16.99
C ASP A 72 42.28 6.08 16.24
N ALA A 73 41.21 6.02 15.43
CA ALA A 73 40.70 7.17 14.65
C ALA A 73 39.52 7.90 15.34
N ILE A 74 38.99 7.36 16.44
CA ILE A 74 37.77 7.85 17.11
C ILE A 74 38.06 8.59 18.43
N PRO A 75 37.26 9.62 18.79
CA PRO A 75 37.33 10.29 20.07
C PRO A 75 36.76 9.43 21.20
N VAL A 76 37.36 9.52 22.39
CA VAL A 76 36.92 8.83 23.61
C VAL A 76 35.62 9.47 24.14
N THR A 77 34.48 8.82 23.87
CA THR A 77 33.13 9.34 24.19
C THR A 77 32.30 8.39 25.08
N PRO A 78 32.77 8.10 26.32
CA PRO A 78 32.15 7.11 27.20
C PRO A 78 30.77 7.50 27.72
N LYS A 79 30.45 8.80 27.82
CA LYS A 79 29.12 9.22 28.30
C LYS A 79 28.07 9.02 27.20
N LEU A 80 28.44 9.24 25.94
CA LEU A 80 27.64 8.88 24.76
C LEU A 80 27.36 7.37 24.70
N TYR A 81 28.38 6.51 24.87
CA TYR A 81 28.17 5.06 24.83
C TYR A 81 27.25 4.56 25.95
N GLN A 82 27.29 5.17 27.15
CA GLN A 82 26.36 4.87 28.24
C GLN A 82 24.92 5.33 27.92
N SER A 83 24.73 6.60 27.58
CA SER A 83 23.40 7.16 27.36
C SER A 83 22.69 6.58 26.12
N TYR A 84 23.45 6.24 25.06
CA TYR A 84 22.89 5.52 23.92
C TYR A 84 22.45 4.10 24.28
N GLY A 85 23.22 3.39 25.13
CA GLY A 85 22.82 2.07 25.63
C GLY A 85 21.51 2.12 26.43
N LEU A 86 21.40 3.08 27.36
CA LEU A 86 20.17 3.31 28.12
C LEU A 86 18.99 3.62 27.18
N ARG A 87 19.21 4.44 26.13
CA ARG A 87 18.15 4.72 25.14
C ARG A 87 17.76 3.50 24.32
N ALA A 88 18.71 2.68 23.88
CA ALA A 88 18.41 1.48 23.10
C ALA A 88 17.63 0.45 23.94
N SER A 89 18.05 0.26 25.19
CA SER A 89 17.34 -0.53 26.21
C SER A 89 15.93 -0.01 26.50
N GLU A 90 15.72 1.31 26.52
CA GLU A 90 14.40 1.92 26.70
C GLU A 90 13.49 1.71 25.47
N ILE A 91 14.02 1.88 24.26
CA ILE A 91 13.28 1.67 23.00
C ILE A 91 12.87 0.21 22.83
N ALA A 92 13.78 -0.73 23.11
CA ALA A 92 13.53 -2.16 22.97
C ALA A 92 12.49 -2.70 23.98
N LYS A 93 12.17 -1.97 25.05
CA LYS A 93 11.12 -2.32 26.01
C LYS A 93 9.69 -1.97 25.57
N VAL A 94 9.52 -1.29 24.42
CA VAL A 94 8.18 -0.89 23.94
C VAL A 94 7.59 -2.01 23.08
N GLU A 95 6.85 -2.92 23.70
CA GLU A 95 6.30 -4.15 23.10
C GLU A 95 5.54 -3.94 21.77
N ILE A 96 4.84 -2.80 21.60
CA ILE A 96 4.12 -2.46 20.36
C ILE A 96 5.06 -2.36 19.14
N HIS A 97 6.31 -1.95 19.35
CA HIS A 97 7.33 -1.81 18.30
C HIS A 97 8.49 -2.81 18.45
N ASN A 98 8.42 -3.68 19.46
CA ASN A 98 9.28 -4.84 19.67
C ASN A 98 8.47 -6.02 20.23
N PRO A 99 7.52 -6.60 19.46
CA PRO A 99 6.77 -7.76 19.90
C PRO A 99 7.71 -8.96 20.06
N LYS A 100 7.52 -9.72 21.14
CA LYS A 100 8.25 -10.96 21.37
C LYS A 100 7.49 -12.11 20.72
N GLY A 101 8.17 -12.87 19.85
CA GLY A 101 7.61 -14.07 19.25
C GLY A 101 7.17 -15.09 20.30
N THR A 102 5.94 -15.54 20.19
CA THR A 102 5.32 -16.60 20.98
C THR A 102 5.07 -17.82 20.09
N GLN A 103 4.60 -18.93 20.67
CA GLN A 103 4.12 -20.06 19.86
C GLN A 103 2.98 -19.66 18.91
N ARG A 104 2.20 -18.60 19.17
CA ARG A 104 1.08 -18.20 18.29
C ARG A 104 1.54 -17.56 16.98
N ASP A 105 2.75 -17.01 16.93
CA ASP A 105 3.31 -16.33 15.77
C ASP A 105 3.96 -17.31 14.76
N GLY A 106 3.89 -18.61 15.06
CA GLY A 106 4.25 -19.72 14.18
C GLY A 106 5.66 -19.63 13.62
N MET A 107 5.81 -19.95 12.34
CA MET A 107 7.11 -20.01 11.66
C MET A 107 7.92 -18.70 11.70
N PHE A 108 7.27 -17.56 11.98
CA PHE A 108 7.90 -16.25 12.01
C PHE A 108 8.42 -15.85 13.40
N ALA A 109 8.08 -16.58 14.47
CA ALA A 109 8.36 -16.21 15.87
C ALA A 109 9.81 -15.74 16.13
N ASP A 110 10.81 -16.43 15.58
CA ASP A 110 12.24 -16.07 15.75
C ASP A 110 12.66 -14.74 15.09
N HIS A 111 11.87 -14.23 14.13
CA HIS A 111 12.14 -13.03 13.32
C HIS A 111 11.33 -11.79 13.77
N LEU A 112 10.38 -11.97 14.69
CA LEU A 112 9.57 -10.88 15.27
C LEU A 112 10.43 -9.89 16.08
N GLY A 113 9.94 -8.66 16.19
CA GLY A 113 10.52 -7.63 17.02
C GLY A 113 11.55 -6.74 16.32
N ALA A 114 12.17 -5.87 17.11
CA ALA A 114 13.15 -4.88 16.70
C ALA A 114 14.50 -5.50 16.34
N ASP A 115 15.10 -5.05 15.24
CA ASP A 115 16.44 -5.43 14.83
C ASP A 115 17.50 -4.59 15.57
N GLY A 116 17.76 -4.92 16.84
CA GLY A 116 18.91 -4.40 17.59
C GLY A 116 20.20 -5.20 17.39
N THR A 117 20.27 -6.06 16.36
CA THR A 117 21.31 -7.09 16.21
C THR A 117 22.72 -6.48 16.13
N SER A 118 22.89 -5.45 15.29
CA SER A 118 24.15 -4.71 15.18
C SER A 118 24.53 -3.90 16.45
N ILE A 119 23.55 -3.51 17.29
CA ILE A 119 23.81 -2.86 18.58
C ILE A 119 24.33 -3.86 19.60
N TRP A 120 23.71 -5.04 19.72
CA TRP A 120 24.17 -6.08 20.65
C TRP A 120 25.53 -6.64 20.23
N ALA A 121 25.77 -6.79 18.93
CA ALA A 121 27.08 -7.11 18.36
C ALA A 121 28.13 -6.03 18.69
N ALA A 122 27.77 -4.75 18.60
CA ALA A 122 28.65 -3.66 19.01
C ALA A 122 28.94 -3.65 20.52
N ALA A 123 27.91 -3.83 21.36
CA ALA A 123 28.04 -3.85 22.81
C ALA A 123 28.92 -5.00 23.30
N THR A 124 28.79 -6.18 22.70
CA THR A 124 29.64 -7.36 22.97
C THR A 124 31.00 -7.33 22.25
N SER A 125 31.25 -6.34 21.39
CA SER A 125 32.54 -6.12 20.70
C SER A 125 33.42 -5.04 21.32
N GLY A 126 32.84 -4.17 22.16
CA GLY A 126 33.53 -3.08 22.89
C GLY A 126 33.33 -1.69 22.28
N ASN A 127 33.72 -0.65 23.04
CA ASN A 127 33.44 0.77 22.75
C ASN A 127 33.70 1.23 21.29
N PRO A 128 34.79 0.84 20.59
CA PRO A 128 34.99 1.21 19.20
C PRO A 128 33.91 0.68 18.25
N ALA A 129 33.38 -0.52 18.51
CA ALA A 129 32.28 -1.08 17.72
C ALA A 129 30.96 -0.34 17.98
N ILE A 130 30.73 0.16 19.20
CA ILE A 130 29.60 1.05 19.52
C ILE A 130 29.70 2.35 18.71
N ALA A 131 30.88 2.98 18.64
CA ALA A 131 31.09 4.15 17.80
C ALA A 131 30.83 3.86 16.31
N VAL A 132 31.23 2.69 15.81
CA VAL A 132 31.00 2.23 14.43
C VAL A 132 29.51 2.00 14.15
N HIS A 133 28.74 1.47 15.10
CA HIS A 133 27.28 1.38 14.97
C HIS A 133 26.64 2.78 14.91
N LEU A 134 27.11 3.72 15.74
CA LEU A 134 26.66 5.11 15.68
C LEU A 134 26.94 5.77 14.32
N LEU A 135 28.03 5.41 13.62
CA LEU A 135 28.26 5.80 12.22
C LEU A 135 27.28 5.11 11.26
N ALA A 136 26.99 3.83 11.43
CA ALA A 136 26.00 3.12 10.61
C ALA A 136 24.63 3.80 10.69
N CYS A 137 24.18 4.24 11.86
CA CYS A 137 22.99 5.06 12.03
C CYS A 137 23.05 6.39 11.28
N MET A 138 24.18 7.13 11.32
CA MET A 138 24.33 8.37 10.56
C MET A 138 24.28 8.15 9.05
N LEU A 139 24.88 7.06 8.56
CA LEU A 139 24.87 6.73 7.12
C LEU A 139 23.49 6.24 6.67
N ALA A 140 22.86 5.35 7.43
CA ALA A 140 21.54 4.80 7.13
C ALA A 140 20.44 5.88 7.11
N ARG A 141 20.54 6.93 7.94
CA ARG A 141 19.59 8.06 7.93
C ARG A 141 19.78 9.00 6.73
N MET A 142 21.00 9.16 6.23
CA MET A 142 21.29 10.09 5.13
C MET A 142 21.16 9.43 3.74
N TRP A 143 21.60 8.18 3.61
CA TRP A 143 21.85 7.53 2.32
C TRP A 143 20.94 6.32 2.11
N THR A 144 20.61 6.04 0.85
CA THR A 144 19.96 4.76 0.48
C THR A 144 20.89 3.58 0.78
N HIS A 145 20.38 2.35 0.74
CA HIS A 145 21.16 1.17 1.10
C HIS A 145 22.43 1.01 0.24
N ALA A 146 22.30 1.02 -1.09
CA ALA A 146 23.43 0.90 -2.02
C ALA A 146 24.46 2.06 -1.88
N GLU A 147 23.98 3.28 -1.59
CA GLU A 147 24.85 4.43 -1.32
C GLU A 147 25.61 4.26 0.00
N ALA A 148 24.95 3.84 1.08
CA ALA A 148 25.59 3.60 2.37
C ALA A 148 26.62 2.46 2.30
N VAL A 149 26.32 1.37 1.57
CA VAL A 149 27.27 0.26 1.32
C VAL A 149 28.44 0.73 0.46
N SER A 150 28.21 1.54 -0.57
CA SER A 150 29.29 2.18 -1.34
C SER A 150 30.21 3.02 -0.44
N ILE A 151 29.64 3.84 0.45
CA ILE A 151 30.40 4.69 1.38
C ILE A 151 31.23 3.82 2.34
N TRP A 152 30.64 2.79 2.94
CA TRP A 152 31.36 1.89 3.85
C TRP A 152 32.51 1.16 3.17
N VAL A 153 32.34 0.66 1.95
CA VAL A 153 33.42 -0.05 1.22
C VAL A 153 34.58 0.90 0.93
N GLU A 154 34.31 2.12 0.43
CA GLU A 154 35.34 3.12 0.17
C GLU A 154 36.04 3.56 1.46
N PHE A 155 35.29 3.77 2.55
CA PHE A 155 35.79 4.18 3.85
C PHE A 155 36.68 3.10 4.51
N VAL A 156 36.31 1.82 4.38
CA VAL A 156 37.09 0.67 4.88
C VAL A 156 38.40 0.49 4.10
N GLU A 157 38.36 0.55 2.76
CA GLU A 157 39.58 0.38 1.95
C GLU A 157 40.56 1.54 2.12
N GLU A 158 40.09 2.79 2.17
CA GLU A 158 40.96 3.93 2.50
C GLU A 158 41.52 3.84 3.92
N ARG A 159 40.73 3.35 4.91
CA ARG A 159 41.25 3.13 6.27
C ARG A 159 42.35 2.07 6.30
N LYS A 160 42.19 0.98 5.56
CA LYS A 160 43.22 -0.07 5.40
C LYS A 160 44.47 0.48 4.70
N ARG A 161 44.32 1.35 3.70
CA ARG A 161 45.42 2.04 3.02
C ARG A 161 46.20 2.95 3.96
N VAL A 162 45.52 3.69 4.84
CA VAL A 162 46.15 4.52 5.88
C VAL A 162 46.92 3.66 6.88
N LEU A 163 46.32 2.59 7.41
CA LEU A 163 46.98 1.70 8.38
C LEU A 163 48.10 0.84 7.79
N GLY A 164 48.13 0.66 6.47
CA GLY A 164 49.21 0.01 5.73
C GLY A 164 50.35 0.94 5.29
N SER A 165 50.30 2.24 5.62
CA SER A 165 51.30 3.21 5.19
C SER A 165 52.62 3.09 5.95
N PRO A 166 53.79 3.38 5.31
CA PRO A 166 55.08 3.38 6.00
C PRO A 166 55.16 4.38 7.16
N ASP A 167 54.45 5.50 7.08
CA ASP A 167 54.49 6.56 8.12
C ASP A 167 53.81 6.14 9.43
N SER A 168 53.07 5.02 9.44
CA SER A 168 52.40 4.46 10.63
C SER A 168 53.34 3.63 11.53
N LEU A 169 54.65 3.57 11.24
CA LEU A 169 55.63 2.66 11.87
C LEU A 169 56.12 3.05 13.28
N GLY A 170 55.22 3.47 14.16
CA GLY A 170 55.47 3.57 15.60
C GLY A 170 55.50 2.21 16.32
N VAL A 171 55.64 2.21 17.64
CA VAL A 171 55.62 0.98 18.48
C VAL A 171 54.29 0.21 18.38
N LEU A 172 53.20 0.87 17.95
CA LEU A 172 51.88 0.28 17.68
C LEU A 172 51.74 -0.37 16.29
N SER A 173 52.78 -0.30 15.45
CA SER A 173 52.71 -0.64 14.02
C SER A 173 52.26 -2.06 13.70
N VAL A 174 52.59 -3.06 14.53
CA VAL A 174 52.17 -4.45 14.30
C VAL A 174 50.65 -4.58 14.26
N LEU A 175 49.93 -3.89 15.16
CA LEU A 175 48.47 -3.91 15.21
C LEU A 175 47.85 -3.16 14.02
N ALA A 176 48.44 -2.03 13.58
CA ALA A 176 48.02 -1.33 12.36
C ALA A 176 48.22 -2.20 11.10
N LEU A 177 49.35 -2.88 10.99
CA LEU A 177 49.68 -3.80 9.89
C LEU A 177 48.85 -5.09 9.91
N GLN A 178 48.31 -5.50 11.07
CA GLN A 178 47.31 -6.57 11.17
C GLN A 178 45.92 -6.05 10.76
N ASN A 179 45.50 -4.89 11.27
CA ASN A 179 44.19 -4.31 11.00
C ASN A 179 44.01 -3.93 9.51
N SER A 180 45.06 -3.45 8.83
CA SER A 180 45.02 -3.20 7.37
C SER A 180 44.79 -4.48 6.53
N ARG A 181 45.03 -5.67 7.09
CA ARG A 181 44.81 -6.98 6.44
C ARG A 181 43.42 -7.57 6.71
N VAL A 182 42.59 -6.89 7.52
CA VAL A 182 41.22 -7.32 7.82
C VAL A 182 40.41 -7.49 6.54
N ARG A 183 39.75 -8.65 6.41
CA ARG A 183 38.82 -8.95 5.31
C ARG A 183 37.38 -8.81 5.80
N LEU A 184 36.66 -7.91 5.13
CA LEU A 184 35.22 -7.70 5.21
C LEU A 184 34.67 -7.79 3.78
N SER A 185 33.56 -8.51 3.62
CA SER A 185 32.83 -8.60 2.36
C SER A 185 31.81 -7.47 2.23
N ARG A 186 31.41 -7.15 0.98
CA ARG A 186 30.32 -6.19 0.74
C ARG A 186 29.00 -6.64 1.36
N SER A 187 28.73 -7.94 1.42
CA SER A 187 27.54 -8.50 2.08
C SER A 187 27.56 -8.37 3.61
N GLN A 188 28.72 -8.55 4.27
CA GLN A 188 28.87 -8.26 5.71
C GLN A 188 28.60 -6.77 6.02
N ILE A 189 29.13 -5.88 5.19
CA ILE A 189 28.87 -4.43 5.27
C ILE A 189 27.39 -4.11 5.03
N ALA A 190 26.75 -4.79 4.07
CA ALA A 190 25.34 -4.62 3.75
C ALA A 190 24.41 -5.09 4.89
N ALA A 191 24.70 -6.22 5.54
CA ALA A 191 24.00 -6.66 6.74
C ALA A 191 24.17 -5.67 7.93
N TRP A 192 25.36 -5.05 8.05
CA TRP A 192 25.62 -4.02 9.06
C TRP A 192 24.79 -2.74 8.86
N ASP A 193 24.68 -2.24 7.62
CA ASP A 193 23.76 -1.13 7.30
C ASP A 193 22.30 -1.53 7.50
N ALA A 194 21.90 -2.74 7.06
CA ALA A 194 20.51 -3.21 7.13
C ALA A 194 19.98 -3.25 8.57
N SER A 195 20.75 -3.83 9.50
CA SER A 195 20.35 -3.88 10.92
C SER A 195 20.28 -2.49 11.54
N ALA A 196 21.26 -1.62 11.30
CA ALA A 196 21.22 -0.23 11.77
C ALA A 196 20.03 0.55 11.20
N ARG A 197 19.68 0.32 9.92
CA ARG A 197 18.56 0.95 9.23
C ARG A 197 17.20 0.49 9.77
N ALA A 198 17.04 -0.81 10.01
CA ALA A 198 15.84 -1.36 10.63
C ALA A 198 15.66 -0.86 12.08
N TRP A 199 16.75 -0.78 12.86
CA TRP A 199 16.74 -0.15 14.18
C TRP A 199 16.24 1.29 14.14
N LEU A 200 16.74 2.13 13.21
CA LEU A 200 16.33 3.53 13.08
C LEU A 200 14.82 3.70 12.87
N GLN A 201 14.18 2.79 12.13
CA GLN A 201 12.74 2.85 11.87
C GLN A 201 11.93 2.56 13.14
N THR A 202 12.24 1.49 13.86
CA THR A 202 11.64 1.21 15.19
C THR A 202 11.89 2.35 16.18
N ALA A 203 13.09 2.91 16.20
CA ALA A 203 13.44 4.02 17.08
C ALA A 203 12.71 5.34 16.71
N ASP A 204 12.50 5.62 15.43
CA ASP A 204 11.69 6.75 14.94
C ASP A 204 10.19 6.57 15.22
N GLU A 205 9.69 5.33 15.26
CA GLU A 205 8.33 5.03 15.71
C GLU A 205 8.19 5.27 17.24
N VAL A 206 9.08 4.70 18.06
CA VAL A 206 9.03 4.84 19.53
C VAL A 206 9.28 6.27 20.00
N LYS A 207 10.12 7.05 19.29
CA LYS A 207 10.42 8.46 19.60
C LYS A 207 9.75 9.46 18.65
N LYS A 208 8.65 9.06 18.01
CA LYS A 208 7.91 9.84 16.99
C LYS A 208 7.69 11.30 17.36
N LEU A 209 7.34 11.62 18.61
CA LEU A 209 7.11 13.00 19.05
C LEU A 209 8.39 13.87 18.98
N GLN A 210 9.44 13.47 19.69
CA GLN A 210 10.72 14.20 19.73
C GLN A 210 11.39 14.22 18.36
N GLN A 211 11.31 13.10 17.63
CA GLN A 211 11.83 12.98 16.28
C GLN A 211 11.10 13.92 15.32
N THR A 212 9.77 13.94 15.29
CA THR A 212 9.01 14.88 14.44
C THR A 212 9.37 16.33 14.77
N GLN A 213 9.46 16.70 16.06
CA GLN A 213 9.89 18.04 16.46
C GLN A 213 11.30 18.39 15.98
N LEU A 214 12.26 17.47 16.08
CA LEU A 214 13.62 17.65 15.58
C LEU A 214 13.62 17.81 14.05
N MET A 215 12.97 16.90 13.31
CA MET A 215 13.01 16.93 11.84
C MET A 215 12.26 18.14 11.26
N LEU A 216 11.21 18.65 11.92
CA LEU A 216 10.58 19.93 11.57
C LEU A 216 11.57 21.11 11.66
N ILE A 217 12.51 21.08 12.60
CA ILE A 217 13.60 22.06 12.69
C ILE A 217 14.62 21.82 11.56
N LEU A 218 15.10 20.57 11.38
CA LEU A 218 16.12 20.24 10.38
C LEU A 218 15.68 20.56 8.94
N ASN A 219 14.42 20.27 8.59
CA ASN A 219 13.81 20.56 7.28
C ASN A 219 13.85 22.05 6.90
N ASN A 220 13.92 22.95 7.88
CA ASN A 220 13.88 24.41 7.69
C ASN A 220 15.25 25.11 7.83
N ILE A 221 16.30 24.35 8.12
CA ILE A 221 17.71 24.80 8.11
C ILE A 221 18.27 24.64 6.68
N GLY A 222 19.41 25.27 6.36
CA GLY A 222 20.08 25.14 5.04
C GLY A 222 21.59 24.96 5.18
N THR A 223 22.02 23.83 5.76
CA THR A 223 23.38 23.64 6.30
C THR A 223 24.02 22.34 5.83
N SER A 224 25.26 22.41 5.34
CA SER A 224 26.05 21.23 4.99
C SER A 224 26.54 20.47 6.22
N VAL A 225 26.57 19.13 6.15
CA VAL A 225 27.30 18.27 7.13
C VAL A 225 28.77 18.68 7.16
N ASN A 226 29.44 18.71 6.00
CA ASN A 226 30.71 19.41 5.79
C ASN A 226 30.91 19.70 4.28
N ALA A 227 32.05 20.30 3.94
CA ALA A 227 32.44 20.63 2.56
C ALA A 227 33.78 19.97 2.14
N LYS A 228 34.14 18.82 2.73
CA LYS A 228 35.35 18.07 2.35
C LYS A 228 35.21 17.49 0.93
N PRO A 229 36.27 17.49 0.11
CA PRO A 229 36.21 16.98 -1.26
C PRO A 229 36.30 15.45 -1.35
N PHE A 230 37.01 14.81 -0.42
CA PHE A 230 37.23 13.36 -0.39
C PHE A 230 36.30 12.67 0.60
N LEU A 231 35.84 11.46 0.26
CA LEU A 231 34.86 10.71 1.06
C LEU A 231 35.41 10.35 2.45
N TYR A 232 36.62 9.82 2.54
CA TYR A 232 37.22 9.42 3.82
C TYR A 232 37.28 10.57 4.83
N ASP A 233 37.83 11.73 4.42
CA ASP A 233 37.88 12.93 5.25
C ASP A 233 36.47 13.44 5.64
N SER A 234 35.52 13.37 4.70
CA SER A 234 34.16 13.85 4.91
C SER A 234 33.40 12.99 5.92
N VAL A 235 33.52 11.67 5.81
CA VAL A 235 32.88 10.70 6.71
C VAL A 235 33.52 10.72 8.09
N LEU A 236 34.86 10.69 8.15
CA LEU A 236 35.58 10.73 9.43
C LEU A 236 35.29 12.05 10.18
N GLN A 237 35.36 13.21 9.51
CA GLN A 237 35.06 14.49 10.16
C GLN A 237 33.59 14.54 10.64
N ALA A 238 32.63 14.12 9.81
CA ALA A 238 31.21 14.14 10.20
C ALA A 238 30.97 13.27 11.45
N TRP A 239 31.53 12.06 11.48
CA TRP A 239 31.43 11.13 12.59
C TRP A 239 32.06 11.69 13.86
N THR A 240 33.34 12.10 13.82
CA THR A 240 34.07 12.55 15.01
C THR A 240 33.49 13.85 15.59
N THR A 241 33.08 14.80 14.74
CA THR A 241 32.40 16.03 15.19
C THR A 241 31.09 15.71 15.92
N SER A 242 30.32 14.74 15.42
CA SER A 242 29.04 14.34 16.03
C SER A 242 29.24 13.64 17.37
N LEU A 243 30.21 12.73 17.46
CA LEU A 243 30.58 12.04 18.70
C LEU A 243 30.97 13.05 19.80
N ILE A 244 31.85 14.01 19.47
CA ILE A 244 32.34 15.02 20.43
C ILE A 244 31.21 15.95 20.88
N ALA A 245 30.39 16.45 19.96
CA ALA A 245 29.28 17.34 20.29
C ALA A 245 28.26 16.67 21.23
N MET A 246 27.95 15.40 21.00
CA MET A 246 26.99 14.66 21.84
C MET A 246 27.59 14.26 23.20
N GLU A 247 28.86 13.87 23.25
CA GLU A 247 29.57 13.66 24.51
C GLU A 247 29.60 14.93 25.38
N ASN A 248 29.78 16.11 24.77
CA ASN A 248 29.75 17.40 25.47
C ASN A 248 28.35 17.73 26.02
N LEU A 249 27.30 17.54 25.22
CA LEU A 249 25.91 17.72 25.66
C LEU A 249 25.57 16.79 26.84
N LEU A 250 26.00 15.53 26.78
CA LEU A 250 25.78 14.56 27.87
C LEU A 250 26.63 14.82 29.12
N LYS A 251 27.72 15.60 29.00
CA LYS A 251 28.47 16.19 30.11
C LYS A 251 27.86 17.49 30.66
N GLY A 252 26.70 17.91 30.13
CA GLY A 252 25.97 19.11 30.55
C GLY A 252 26.38 20.39 29.81
N SER A 253 27.35 20.31 28.89
CA SER A 253 27.90 21.48 28.21
C SER A 253 27.03 21.92 27.04
N ASN A 254 26.55 23.16 27.07
CA ASN A 254 25.83 23.77 25.94
C ASN A 254 26.70 23.75 24.68
N GLN A 255 26.11 23.53 23.50
CA GLN A 255 26.82 23.50 22.22
C GLN A 255 26.21 24.49 21.22
N SER A 256 27.05 25.05 20.35
CA SER A 256 26.61 25.82 19.17
C SER A 256 26.70 24.94 17.93
N VAL A 257 25.74 25.06 17.01
CA VAL A 257 25.76 24.29 15.75
C VAL A 257 26.53 25.05 14.68
N GLU A 258 27.77 24.64 14.48
CA GLU A 258 28.66 25.13 13.41
C GLU A 258 28.57 24.27 12.13
N SER A 259 28.13 23.02 12.26
CA SER A 259 28.10 22.00 11.20
C SER A 259 26.82 21.18 11.27
N GLY A 260 26.33 20.74 10.10
CA GLY A 260 25.19 19.82 10.01
C GLY A 260 25.47 18.42 10.56
N ALA A 261 26.73 18.07 10.84
CA ALA A 261 27.11 16.76 11.37
C ALA A 261 26.42 16.48 12.73
N SER A 262 26.56 17.38 13.69
CA SER A 262 25.95 17.21 15.03
C SER A 262 24.43 17.09 14.98
N LEU A 263 23.77 17.75 14.01
CA LEU A 263 22.33 17.63 13.77
C LEU A 263 21.95 16.26 13.17
N LEU A 264 22.78 15.70 12.28
CA LEU A 264 22.62 14.32 11.79
C LEU A 264 22.84 13.30 12.91
N GLY A 265 23.85 13.48 13.77
CA GLY A 265 24.09 12.64 14.94
C GLY A 265 22.88 12.62 15.89
N LEU A 266 22.36 13.80 16.25
CA LEU A 266 21.13 13.96 17.05
C LEU A 266 19.95 13.16 16.50
N ALA A 267 19.64 13.32 15.21
CA ALA A 267 18.53 12.61 14.56
C ALA A 267 18.76 11.09 14.49
N SER A 268 20.02 10.65 14.46
CA SER A 268 20.39 9.24 14.25
C SER A 268 20.54 8.44 15.55
N TRP A 269 20.68 9.09 16.70
CA TRP A 269 20.98 8.44 17.99
C TRP A 269 19.90 8.63 19.05
N HIS A 270 18.78 9.28 18.69
CA HIS A 270 17.56 9.41 19.50
C HIS A 270 17.76 10.05 20.87
N LEU A 271 18.73 10.95 20.98
CA LEU A 271 19.04 11.76 22.16
C LEU A 271 18.68 13.22 21.86
N TYR A 272 17.79 13.81 22.65
CA TYR A 272 17.06 15.04 22.29
C TYR A 272 17.27 16.17 23.31
N PRO A 273 18.35 16.96 23.21
CA PRO A 273 18.55 18.13 24.06
C PRO A 273 17.50 19.20 23.77
N ASP A 274 17.18 20.03 24.76
CA ASP A 274 16.43 21.26 24.52
C ASP A 274 17.21 22.14 23.50
N MET A 275 16.48 22.82 22.63
CA MET A 275 17.05 23.55 21.49
C MET A 275 16.74 25.05 21.56
N LEU A 276 17.67 25.89 21.13
CA LEU A 276 17.48 27.32 20.94
C LEU A 276 17.65 27.67 19.46
N VAL A 277 16.54 27.89 18.75
CA VAL A 277 16.52 28.14 17.30
C VAL A 277 16.50 29.64 17.04
N LEU A 278 17.56 30.17 16.44
CA LEU A 278 17.73 31.60 16.15
C LEU A 278 17.15 31.95 14.77
N GLY A 279 15.82 31.84 14.64
CA GLY A 279 15.08 32.20 13.43
C GLY A 279 14.80 33.71 13.34
N LYS A 280 13.68 34.09 12.71
CA LYS A 280 13.16 35.48 12.77
C LYS A 280 12.89 35.94 14.21
N SER A 281 12.54 34.99 15.07
CA SER A 281 12.43 35.10 16.52
C SER A 281 13.31 34.02 17.16
N SER A 282 13.96 34.36 18.28
CA SER A 282 14.64 33.36 19.10
C SER A 282 13.59 32.45 19.74
N THR A 283 13.65 31.15 19.45
CA THR A 283 12.60 30.18 19.80
C THR A 283 13.21 29.03 20.59
N LYS A 284 12.84 28.88 21.86
CA LYS A 284 13.24 27.74 22.69
C LYS A 284 12.28 26.57 22.44
N VAL A 285 12.81 25.41 22.04
CA VAL A 285 12.07 24.17 21.86
C VAL A 285 12.47 23.20 22.98
N ALA A 286 11.52 22.78 23.81
CA ALA A 286 11.78 21.91 24.94
C ALA A 286 11.47 20.45 24.58
N GLN A 287 12.53 19.65 24.37
CA GLN A 287 12.46 18.23 24.05
C GLN A 287 12.27 17.36 25.31
N LYS A 288 12.73 17.87 26.47
CA LYS A 288 12.55 17.24 27.80
C LYS A 288 13.07 15.79 27.91
N ASP A 289 14.17 15.47 27.22
CA ASP A 289 14.79 14.16 27.29
C ASP A 289 15.47 13.91 28.65
N ALA A 290 15.03 12.87 29.37
CA ALA A 290 15.56 12.50 30.68
C ALA A 290 17.03 12.01 30.65
N LEU A 291 17.56 11.65 29.47
CA LEU A 291 18.96 11.25 29.31
C LEU A 291 19.92 12.43 29.08
N ILE A 292 19.39 13.65 28.88
CA ILE A 292 20.15 14.89 28.76
C ILE A 292 20.12 15.64 30.11
N PRO A 293 21.24 16.19 30.61
CA PRO A 293 21.24 16.99 31.83
C PRO A 293 20.31 18.21 31.73
N GLN A 294 19.57 18.50 32.82
CA GLN A 294 18.62 19.61 32.83
C GLN A 294 19.33 20.95 32.63
N GLY A 295 18.77 21.78 31.75
CA GLY A 295 19.33 23.10 31.41
C GLY A 295 20.36 23.09 30.29
N THR A 296 20.82 21.91 29.83
CA THR A 296 21.69 21.81 28.66
C THR A 296 20.93 22.15 27.37
N LEU A 297 21.53 23.01 26.55
CA LEU A 297 20.92 23.58 25.35
C LEU A 297 21.86 23.46 24.15
N ILE A 298 21.27 23.11 22.99
CA ILE A 298 21.93 23.25 21.69
C ILE A 298 21.40 24.47 20.94
N THR A 299 22.29 25.37 20.53
CA THR A 299 21.94 26.63 19.84
C THR A 299 22.13 26.51 18.34
N ILE A 300 21.08 26.79 17.57
CA ILE A 300 21.06 26.71 16.10
C ILE A 300 21.01 28.14 15.54
N GLY A 301 22.16 28.62 15.06
CA GLY A 301 22.36 30.00 14.58
C GLY A 301 22.18 30.24 13.08
N LEU A 302 21.67 29.25 12.32
CA LEU A 302 21.93 29.15 10.89
C LEU A 302 20.74 29.58 10.00
N GLN A 303 20.54 30.89 9.86
CA GLN A 303 19.70 31.45 8.80
C GLN A 303 20.46 31.45 7.45
N ASN A 304 20.25 30.41 6.63
CA ASN A 304 20.56 30.51 5.22
C ASN A 304 19.38 31.18 4.48
N ARG A 305 19.64 32.22 3.68
CA ARG A 305 18.62 32.91 2.87
C ARG A 305 18.40 32.24 1.51
N ASP A 306 19.28 31.33 1.09
CA ASP A 306 19.18 30.66 -0.21
C ASP A 306 18.11 29.56 -0.19
N LEU A 307 16.98 29.86 -0.83
CA LEU A 307 15.81 28.99 -0.91
C LEU A 307 16.06 27.67 -1.67
N GLN A 308 17.16 27.56 -2.42
CA GLN A 308 17.53 26.39 -3.21
C GLN A 308 17.95 25.19 -2.34
N LYS A 309 18.52 25.41 -1.15
CA LYS A 309 19.15 24.36 -0.32
C LYS A 309 18.55 24.31 1.08
N ARG A 310 17.40 23.64 1.20
CA ARG A 310 16.72 23.34 2.47
C ARG A 310 17.14 21.97 3.03
N GLY A 311 16.95 21.78 4.32
CA GLY A 311 17.44 20.61 5.05
C GLY A 311 18.91 20.76 5.47
N VAL A 312 19.33 19.94 6.43
CA VAL A 312 20.76 19.60 6.56
C VAL A 312 21.13 18.69 5.39
N PHE A 313 22.26 18.90 4.72
CA PHE A 313 22.60 18.14 3.50
C PHE A 313 24.06 17.67 3.45
N TRP A 314 24.31 16.59 2.70
CA TRP A 314 25.65 16.01 2.54
C TRP A 314 25.85 15.60 1.08
N SER A 315 26.99 15.97 0.50
CA SER A 315 27.39 15.58 -0.85
C SER A 315 28.66 14.75 -0.80
N LEU A 316 28.68 13.60 -1.47
CA LEU A 316 29.84 12.70 -1.56
C LEU A 316 30.04 12.22 -3.01
N PRO A 317 31.29 12.10 -3.49
CA PRO A 317 31.60 11.26 -4.64
C PRO A 317 31.54 9.79 -4.21
N LEU A 318 30.83 8.94 -4.93
CA LEU A 318 30.68 7.52 -4.62
C LEU A 318 31.34 6.67 -5.71
N ALA A 319 32.58 6.22 -5.47
CA ALA A 319 33.32 5.41 -6.45
C ALA A 319 32.82 3.96 -6.50
N TYR A 320 32.30 3.44 -5.39
CA TYR A 320 31.90 2.04 -5.22
C TYR A 320 30.40 1.78 -5.44
N LEU A 321 29.66 2.71 -6.06
CA LEU A 321 28.23 2.57 -6.35
C LEU A 321 27.96 1.77 -7.64
N ARG A 322 28.84 1.93 -8.65
CA ARG A 322 28.77 1.27 -9.96
C ARG A 322 29.90 0.26 -10.16
N PHE A 323 29.69 -0.75 -10.98
CA PHE A 323 30.73 -1.71 -11.37
C PHE A 323 31.86 -1.08 -12.20
N TYR A 324 31.56 -0.04 -12.97
CA TYR A 324 32.51 0.70 -13.81
C TYR A 324 32.06 2.16 -14.00
N GLY A 325 33.00 3.04 -14.34
CA GLY A 325 32.79 4.48 -14.59
C GLY A 325 33.25 5.38 -13.44
N ASP A 326 33.16 6.70 -13.66
CA ASP A 326 33.62 7.71 -12.71
C ASP A 326 32.76 7.76 -11.41
N PRO A 327 33.33 8.21 -10.28
CA PRO A 327 32.62 8.35 -9.01
C PRO A 327 31.38 9.24 -9.12
N VAL A 328 30.21 8.67 -8.80
CA VAL A 328 28.93 9.38 -8.92
C VAL A 328 28.80 10.37 -7.77
N ARG A 329 28.78 11.67 -8.05
CA ARG A 329 28.59 12.71 -7.02
C ARG A 329 27.12 12.83 -6.64
N VAL A 330 26.75 12.22 -5.51
CA VAL A 330 25.40 12.24 -4.97
C VAL A 330 25.29 13.31 -3.87
N THR A 331 24.13 13.97 -3.78
CA THR A 331 23.75 14.82 -2.65
C THR A 331 22.47 14.30 -2.02
N ARG A 332 22.51 14.06 -0.70
CA ARG A 332 21.35 13.67 0.12
C ARG A 332 21.08 14.72 1.20
N HIS A 333 19.89 14.66 1.78
CA HIS A 333 19.40 15.61 2.78
C HIS A 333 18.86 14.84 4.00
N VAL A 334 19.15 15.33 5.20
CA VAL A 334 18.46 14.97 6.44
C VAL A 334 17.10 15.66 6.43
N SER A 335 16.19 15.09 5.64
CA SER A 335 14.77 15.27 5.86
C SER A 335 14.29 14.34 6.98
N HIS A 336 13.05 14.51 7.42
CA HIS A 336 12.26 13.36 7.91
C HIS A 336 12.22 12.26 6.81
N GLU A 337 11.44 11.21 6.99
CA GLU A 337 10.98 10.40 5.86
C GLU A 337 10.01 11.21 4.97
N THR A 338 10.42 12.35 4.40
CA THR A 338 9.67 13.03 3.32
C THR A 338 9.77 12.25 2.00
N SER A 339 10.56 11.18 2.00
CA SER A 339 10.50 10.08 1.05
C SER A 339 9.57 8.94 1.46
N ARG A 340 9.09 8.80 2.72
CA ARG A 340 8.13 7.76 3.13
C ARG A 340 6.97 8.31 3.98
N VAL A 341 5.78 8.39 3.37
CA VAL A 341 4.57 8.97 3.94
C VAL A 341 3.65 7.90 4.53
N SER A 342 2.77 8.27 5.47
CA SER A 342 1.62 7.41 5.79
C SER A 342 0.61 7.38 4.64
N ILE A 343 -0.36 6.46 4.69
CA ILE A 343 -1.41 6.39 3.67
C ILE A 343 -2.27 7.66 3.61
N GLU A 344 -2.63 8.24 4.75
CA GLU A 344 -3.36 9.51 4.82
C GLU A 344 -2.56 10.66 4.21
N GLN A 345 -1.24 10.66 4.43
CA GLN A 345 -0.32 11.61 3.84
C GLN A 345 -0.17 11.42 2.31
N LEU A 346 -0.21 10.19 1.79
CA LEU A 346 -0.27 9.93 0.34
C LEU A 346 -1.61 10.36 -0.26
N ILE A 347 -2.73 10.13 0.43
CA ILE A 347 -4.06 10.61 0.03
C ILE A 347 -4.09 12.15 -0.06
N LEU A 348 -3.40 12.86 0.84
CA LEU A 348 -3.22 14.32 0.72
C LEU A 348 -2.37 14.75 -0.49
N VAL A 349 -1.38 13.94 -0.92
CA VAL A 349 -0.64 14.19 -2.16
C VAL A 349 -1.53 13.94 -3.39
N GLY A 350 -2.34 12.87 -3.37
CA GLY A 350 -3.37 12.58 -4.39
C GLY A 350 -4.42 13.70 -4.49
N LEU A 351 -4.90 14.21 -3.36
CA LEU A 351 -5.77 15.39 -3.30
C LEU A 351 -5.13 16.60 -3.98
N GLY A 352 -3.84 16.86 -3.70
CA GLY A 352 -3.07 17.91 -4.34
C GLY A 352 -2.93 17.73 -5.86
N ALA A 353 -2.68 16.50 -6.32
CA ALA A 353 -2.60 16.17 -7.74
C ALA A 353 -3.96 16.34 -8.46
N LEU A 354 -5.07 15.96 -7.80
CA LEU A 354 -6.43 16.11 -8.33
C LEU A 354 -6.85 17.58 -8.48
N ILE A 355 -6.61 18.42 -7.46
CA ILE A 355 -7.04 19.83 -7.48
C ILE A 355 -6.08 20.76 -8.23
N GLY A 356 -4.82 20.36 -8.42
CA GLY A 356 -3.80 21.13 -9.12
C GLY A 356 -4.24 21.63 -10.52
N PRO A 357 -4.78 20.76 -11.39
CA PRO A 357 -5.34 21.14 -12.69
C PRO A 357 -6.56 22.08 -12.63
N TRP A 358 -7.28 22.13 -11.50
CA TRP A 358 -8.50 22.93 -11.39
C TRP A 358 -8.17 24.41 -11.16
N ILE A 359 -7.19 24.68 -10.28
CA ILE A 359 -6.82 26.02 -9.81
C ILE A 359 -5.86 26.76 -10.76
N THR A 360 -5.90 28.09 -10.75
CA THR A 360 -4.91 28.95 -11.45
C THR A 360 -3.88 29.56 -10.51
N GLN A 361 -4.18 29.60 -9.21
CA GLN A 361 -3.31 30.13 -8.16
C GLN A 361 -3.42 29.24 -6.92
N THR A 362 -2.32 29.05 -6.19
CA THR A 362 -2.32 28.18 -4.98
C THR A 362 -3.23 28.72 -3.86
N SER A 363 -3.56 30.01 -3.86
CA SER A 363 -4.59 30.63 -3.01
C SER A 363 -5.97 29.99 -3.15
N MET A 364 -6.31 29.45 -4.31
CA MET A 364 -7.62 28.81 -4.56
C MET A 364 -7.69 27.35 -4.06
N SER A 365 -6.60 26.78 -3.54
CA SER A 365 -6.57 25.40 -3.05
C SER A 365 -7.60 25.15 -1.94
N GLU A 366 -7.77 26.09 -1.02
CA GLU A 366 -8.75 26.02 0.08
C GLU A 366 -10.20 25.93 -0.43
N VAL A 367 -10.52 26.60 -1.55
CA VAL A 367 -11.84 26.51 -2.21
C VAL A 367 -12.02 25.14 -2.87
N ALA A 368 -10.99 24.63 -3.57
CA ALA A 368 -11.05 23.32 -4.21
C ALA A 368 -11.17 22.18 -3.18
N ILE A 369 -10.47 22.27 -2.05
CA ILE A 369 -10.56 21.33 -0.93
C ILE A 369 -11.95 21.38 -0.29
N LYS A 370 -12.52 22.58 -0.08
CA LYS A 370 -13.90 22.74 0.39
C LYS A 370 -14.91 22.07 -0.56
N LEU A 371 -14.73 22.20 -1.87
CA LEU A 371 -15.59 21.54 -2.86
C LEU A 371 -15.50 20.01 -2.80
N ILE A 372 -14.32 19.42 -2.57
CA ILE A 372 -14.17 17.98 -2.35
C ILE A 372 -14.96 17.50 -1.10
N VAL A 373 -14.92 18.26 0.00
CA VAL A 373 -15.72 17.95 1.20
C VAL A 373 -17.23 18.02 0.90
N LEU A 374 -17.67 19.05 0.16
CA LEU A 374 -19.07 19.22 -0.23
C LEU A 374 -19.56 18.14 -1.21
N LEU A 375 -18.68 17.64 -2.10
CA LEU A 375 -18.95 16.50 -2.97
C LEU A 375 -19.16 15.22 -2.14
N LYS A 376 -18.28 14.92 -1.17
CA LYS A 376 -18.46 13.81 -0.20
C LYS A 376 -19.83 13.92 0.49
N GLN A 377 -20.13 15.08 1.06
CA GLN A 377 -21.38 15.33 1.78
C GLN A 377 -22.62 15.22 0.87
N SER A 378 -22.54 15.62 -0.40
CA SER A 378 -23.67 15.46 -1.34
C SER A 378 -23.88 14.01 -1.75
N SER A 379 -22.82 13.25 -2.01
CA SER A 379 -22.89 11.84 -2.41
C SER A 379 -23.42 10.93 -1.28
N LEU A 380 -22.99 11.17 -0.03
CA LEU A 380 -23.39 10.36 1.13
C LEU A 380 -24.89 10.37 1.45
N ASN A 381 -25.66 11.32 0.91
CA ASN A 381 -27.12 11.40 1.11
C ASN A 381 -27.91 10.42 0.21
N ALA A 382 -27.25 9.56 -0.57
CA ALA A 382 -27.89 8.61 -1.47
C ALA A 382 -27.23 7.21 -1.38
N ASN A 383 -27.67 6.41 -0.41
CA ASN A 383 -27.50 4.96 -0.28
C ASN A 383 -26.07 4.35 -0.26
N SER A 384 -24.99 5.11 -0.43
CA SER A 384 -23.61 4.60 -0.37
C SER A 384 -22.83 5.14 0.83
N SER A 385 -22.93 4.47 1.98
CA SER A 385 -22.06 4.73 3.15
C SER A 385 -20.68 4.06 3.04
N ASP A 386 -20.17 3.85 1.82
CA ASP A 386 -18.93 3.10 1.59
C ASP A 386 -17.70 3.99 1.83
N THR A 387 -17.09 3.79 2.99
CA THR A 387 -15.86 4.46 3.44
C THR A 387 -14.63 4.07 2.63
N ARG A 388 -14.73 3.09 1.73
CA ARG A 388 -13.63 2.64 0.86
C ARG A 388 -13.61 3.36 -0.50
N SER A 389 -14.59 4.19 -0.80
CA SER A 389 -14.64 5.00 -2.03
C SER A 389 -13.61 6.15 -2.02
N TRP A 390 -13.04 6.46 -3.19
CA TRP A 390 -12.04 7.53 -3.34
C TRP A 390 -12.55 8.89 -2.87
N LEU A 391 -13.84 9.17 -3.10
CA LEU A 391 -14.47 10.43 -2.71
C LEU A 391 -14.65 10.54 -1.20
N TRP A 392 -14.91 9.42 -0.50
CA TRP A 392 -14.89 9.40 0.95
C TRP A 392 -13.47 9.63 1.47
N LEU A 393 -12.48 8.87 0.97
CA LEU A 393 -11.09 8.95 1.41
C LEU A 393 -10.49 10.36 1.23
N LEU A 394 -10.65 10.98 0.04
CA LEU A 394 -10.19 12.35 -0.20
C LEU A 394 -11.01 13.37 0.59
N GLY A 395 -12.34 13.23 0.63
CA GLY A 395 -13.22 14.13 1.37
C GLY A 395 -13.06 14.06 2.89
N GLU A 396 -12.56 12.96 3.42
CA GLU A 396 -12.26 12.77 4.84
C GLU A 396 -10.93 13.45 5.23
N GLN A 397 -9.89 13.30 4.41
CA GLN A 397 -8.63 14.02 4.63
C GLN A 397 -8.77 15.52 4.37
N ALA A 398 -9.56 15.91 3.36
CA ALA A 398 -9.90 17.31 3.08
C ALA A 398 -10.67 17.97 4.24
N GLU A 399 -11.60 17.25 4.88
CA GLU A 399 -12.35 17.77 6.02
C GLU A 399 -11.46 17.94 7.27
N LYS A 400 -10.61 16.95 7.58
CA LYS A 400 -9.60 17.05 8.66
C LYS A 400 -8.62 18.19 8.44
N LEU A 401 -8.18 18.43 7.20
CA LEU A 401 -7.29 19.51 6.78
C LEU A 401 -7.91 20.91 6.96
N LEU A 402 -9.22 21.05 6.79
CA LEU A 402 -9.96 22.31 6.97
C LEU A 402 -10.38 22.57 8.43
N GLN A 403 -10.67 21.53 9.21
CA GLN A 403 -11.02 21.66 10.63
C GLN A 403 -9.79 21.96 11.52
N THR A 404 -8.60 21.50 11.12
CA THR A 404 -7.37 21.68 11.90
C THR A 404 -6.79 23.10 11.74
N LYS A 405 -6.35 23.73 12.83
CA LYS A 405 -5.70 25.06 12.78
C LYS A 405 -4.47 25.01 11.87
N LYS A 406 -4.36 25.95 10.92
CA LYS A 406 -3.32 25.97 9.88
C LYS A 406 -1.88 25.87 10.43
N GLU A 407 -1.61 26.45 11.59
CA GLU A 407 -0.33 26.35 12.31
C GLU A 407 0.04 24.89 12.64
N GLN A 408 -0.91 24.14 13.21
CA GLN A 408 -0.76 22.71 13.57
C GLN A 408 -0.78 21.80 12.33
N CYS A 409 -1.40 22.25 11.24
CA CYS A 409 -1.62 21.49 10.01
C CYS A 409 -0.53 21.71 8.93
N THR A 410 0.57 22.39 9.28
CA THR A 410 1.58 22.90 8.35
C THR A 410 2.18 21.82 7.42
N GLU A 411 2.42 20.60 7.92
CA GLU A 411 2.96 19.47 7.13
C GLU A 411 1.95 18.97 6.10
N GLN A 412 0.68 18.84 6.49
CA GLN A 412 -0.40 18.34 5.63
C GLN A 412 -0.68 19.31 4.46
N TRP A 413 -0.63 20.62 4.72
CA TRP A 413 -0.67 21.64 3.66
C TRP A 413 0.57 21.62 2.75
N GLN A 414 1.75 21.23 3.25
CA GLN A 414 2.94 21.03 2.40
C GLN A 414 2.80 19.81 1.50
N LEU A 415 2.19 18.72 1.96
CA LEU A 415 1.91 17.53 1.15
C LEU A 415 0.92 17.82 0.00
N VAL A 416 -0.20 18.50 0.30
CA VAL A 416 -1.13 18.98 -0.75
C VAL A 416 -0.42 19.91 -1.74
N THR A 417 0.41 20.83 -1.25
CA THR A 417 1.22 21.73 -2.10
C THR A 417 2.24 20.97 -2.95
N ALA A 418 2.76 19.84 -2.48
CA ALA A 418 3.65 18.96 -3.24
C ALA A 418 2.89 18.20 -4.34
N GLY A 419 1.67 17.73 -4.07
CA GLY A 419 0.76 17.21 -5.11
C GLY A 419 0.53 18.23 -6.23
N ILE A 420 0.18 19.47 -5.86
CA ILE A 420 -0.08 20.57 -6.81
C ILE A 420 1.15 20.96 -7.67
N ARG A 421 2.38 20.74 -7.19
CA ARG A 421 3.60 21.35 -7.78
C ARG A 421 4.75 20.41 -8.15
N ARG A 422 4.76 19.18 -7.65
CA ARG A 422 5.87 18.21 -7.82
C ARG A 422 5.38 16.85 -8.30
N TYR A 423 4.20 16.43 -7.86
CA TYR A 423 3.59 15.13 -8.17
C TYR A 423 2.37 15.30 -9.09
N THR A 424 2.49 16.22 -10.07
CA THR A 424 1.42 16.63 -11.00
C THR A 424 1.06 15.59 -12.06
N GLU A 425 1.70 14.43 -12.02
CA GLU A 425 1.48 13.30 -12.93
C GLU A 425 1.05 12.03 -12.16
N PHE A 426 1.05 12.06 -10.81
CA PHE A 426 0.64 10.95 -9.94
C PHE A 426 -0.76 10.45 -10.24
N LEU A 427 -1.70 11.36 -10.47
CA LEU A 427 -2.97 11.05 -11.10
C LEU A 427 -2.90 11.46 -12.59
N PRO A 428 -3.56 10.73 -13.50
CA PRO A 428 -3.71 11.14 -14.89
C PRO A 428 -4.24 12.58 -15.00
N ARG A 429 -3.88 13.28 -16.08
CA ARG A 429 -4.28 14.69 -16.27
C ARG A 429 -5.71 14.78 -16.79
N PRO A 430 -6.65 15.43 -16.08
CA PRO A 430 -8.01 15.59 -16.55
C PRO A 430 -8.07 16.56 -17.74
N SER A 431 -8.72 16.12 -18.83
CA SER A 431 -9.19 16.96 -19.94
C SER A 431 -10.18 18.04 -19.47
N GLN A 432 -10.96 17.76 -18.41
CA GLN A 432 -12.02 18.62 -17.89
C GLN A 432 -11.81 18.97 -16.40
N ARG A 433 -11.62 20.27 -16.11
CA ARG A 433 -11.49 20.76 -14.72
C ARG A 433 -12.78 20.56 -13.91
N VAL A 434 -12.64 20.27 -12.61
CA VAL A 434 -13.75 20.14 -11.65
C VAL A 434 -14.80 19.12 -12.15
N PHE A 435 -14.34 17.97 -12.66
CA PHE A 435 -15.19 16.92 -13.25
C PHE A 435 -16.18 17.46 -14.31
N GLY A 436 -15.74 18.42 -15.14
CA GLY A 436 -16.59 19.05 -16.16
C GLY A 436 -17.60 20.08 -15.64
N LEU A 437 -17.78 20.23 -14.32
CA LEU A 437 -18.80 21.10 -13.70
C LEU A 437 -18.59 22.61 -13.92
N LEU A 438 -17.47 23.03 -14.53
CA LEU A 438 -17.31 24.40 -15.05
C LEU A 438 -18.09 24.64 -16.36
N ARG A 439 -18.54 23.58 -17.05
CA ARG A 439 -19.41 23.66 -18.22
C ARG A 439 -20.86 23.89 -17.77
N PRO A 440 -21.57 24.94 -18.24
CA PRO A 440 -22.89 25.24 -17.73
C PRO A 440 -23.94 24.13 -17.94
N ALA A 441 -23.86 23.38 -19.05
CA ALA A 441 -24.77 22.25 -19.26
C ALA A 441 -24.60 21.16 -18.18
N ASN A 442 -23.36 20.77 -17.89
CA ASN A 442 -23.00 19.74 -16.91
C ASN A 442 -23.44 20.11 -15.49
N LEU A 443 -23.17 21.36 -15.06
CA LEU A 443 -23.58 21.82 -13.73
C LEU A 443 -25.10 21.91 -13.58
N LEU A 444 -25.81 22.35 -14.63
CA LEU A 444 -27.27 22.43 -14.61
C LEU A 444 -27.94 21.05 -14.74
N LYS A 445 -27.32 20.06 -15.39
CA LYS A 445 -27.76 18.64 -15.34
C LYS A 445 -27.88 18.16 -13.89
N ALA A 446 -26.87 18.44 -13.04
CA ALA A 446 -26.80 18.02 -11.64
C ALA A 446 -27.80 18.75 -10.68
N MET A 447 -28.74 19.52 -11.22
CA MET A 447 -29.75 20.29 -10.46
C MET A 447 -31.16 19.96 -10.96
N VAL A 448 -32.16 19.95 -10.08
CA VAL A 448 -33.57 19.98 -10.52
C VAL A 448 -33.95 21.38 -10.99
N LEU A 449 -35.06 21.52 -11.73
CA LEU A 449 -35.41 22.76 -12.43
C LEU A 449 -35.34 24.01 -11.54
N GLU A 450 -36.04 24.03 -10.40
CA GLU A 450 -36.11 25.24 -9.58
C GLU A 450 -34.79 25.56 -8.86
N GLN A 451 -33.94 24.56 -8.61
CA GLN A 451 -32.56 24.78 -8.18
C GLN A 451 -31.74 25.50 -9.27
N ARG A 452 -31.94 25.19 -10.56
CA ARG A 452 -31.26 25.88 -11.68
C ARG A 452 -31.62 27.36 -11.71
N ILE A 453 -32.91 27.70 -11.58
CA ILE A 453 -33.34 29.10 -11.51
C ILE A 453 -32.74 29.80 -10.27
N ALA A 454 -32.81 29.17 -9.09
CA ALA A 454 -32.25 29.73 -7.85
C ALA A 454 -30.73 29.95 -7.95
N PHE A 455 -29.99 29.04 -8.56
CA PHE A 455 -28.55 29.13 -8.80
C PHE A 455 -28.18 30.27 -9.76
N LEU A 456 -28.87 30.38 -10.90
CA LEU A 456 -28.63 31.46 -11.86
C LEU A 456 -28.97 32.83 -11.25
N ARG A 457 -30.03 32.93 -10.44
CA ARG A 457 -30.33 34.13 -9.63
C ARG A 457 -29.19 34.47 -8.68
N HIS A 458 -28.70 33.50 -7.92
CA HIS A 458 -27.60 33.70 -6.98
C HIS A 458 -26.34 34.22 -7.68
N ILE A 459 -25.92 33.60 -8.80
CA ILE A 459 -24.77 34.08 -9.59
C ILE A 459 -24.98 35.51 -10.08
N CYS A 460 -26.13 35.84 -10.65
CA CYS A 460 -26.40 37.20 -11.12
C CYS A 460 -26.36 38.23 -9.99
N GLN A 461 -26.90 37.92 -8.81
CA GLN A 461 -26.87 38.80 -7.64
C GLN A 461 -25.45 38.95 -7.08
N LYS A 462 -24.64 37.88 -7.07
CA LYS A 462 -23.24 37.88 -6.61
C LYS A 462 -22.30 38.62 -7.58
N ARG A 463 -22.35 38.29 -8.88
CA ARG A 463 -21.44 38.83 -9.90
C ARG A 463 -21.86 40.21 -10.42
N TYR A 464 -23.17 40.45 -10.56
CA TYR A 464 -23.73 41.62 -11.25
C TYR A 464 -24.82 42.34 -10.43
N PRO A 465 -24.60 42.66 -9.13
CA PRO A 465 -25.66 43.16 -8.25
C PRO A 465 -26.42 44.38 -8.82
N LYS A 466 -25.71 45.29 -9.50
CA LYS A 466 -26.27 46.51 -10.10
C LYS A 466 -27.07 46.28 -11.39
N ASP A 467 -26.68 45.29 -12.20
CA ASP A 467 -27.29 45.00 -13.51
C ASP A 467 -28.22 43.79 -13.49
N SER A 468 -28.28 43.07 -12.37
CA SER A 468 -29.14 41.89 -12.15
C SER A 468 -30.62 42.13 -12.45
N GLN A 469 -31.11 43.37 -12.28
CA GLN A 469 -32.48 43.78 -12.61
C GLN A 469 -32.74 43.85 -14.12
N ARG A 470 -31.69 43.93 -14.94
CA ARG A 470 -31.73 43.99 -16.42
C ARG A 470 -31.64 42.59 -17.06
N MET A 471 -31.72 41.55 -16.24
CA MET A 471 -31.49 40.15 -16.61
C MET A 471 -32.72 39.28 -16.38
N ILE A 472 -32.93 38.32 -17.28
CA ILE A 472 -33.95 37.28 -17.18
C ILE A 472 -33.32 35.90 -17.41
N ILE A 473 -33.94 34.87 -16.86
CA ILE A 473 -33.53 33.48 -17.07
C ILE A 473 -34.53 32.82 -18.03
N GLN A 474 -34.06 32.30 -19.15
CA GLN A 474 -34.82 31.40 -20.03
C GLN A 474 -34.53 29.94 -19.66
N TYR A 475 -35.53 29.07 -19.69
CA TYR A 475 -35.36 27.62 -19.58
C TYR A 475 -36.48 26.89 -20.33
N LEU A 476 -36.23 25.63 -20.71
CA LEU A 476 -37.24 24.76 -21.31
C LEU A 476 -37.96 23.96 -20.21
N HIS A 477 -39.28 24.02 -20.19
CA HIS A 477 -40.13 23.22 -19.31
C HIS A 477 -41.08 22.34 -20.13
N LYS A 478 -41.38 21.14 -19.65
CA LYS A 478 -42.36 20.24 -20.28
C LYS A 478 -43.46 19.93 -19.27
N LEU A 479 -44.68 20.40 -19.58
CA LEU A 479 -45.87 20.07 -18.81
C LEU A 479 -46.22 18.57 -18.98
N PRO A 480 -46.90 17.91 -18.01
CA PRO A 480 -47.07 16.45 -18.00
C PRO A 480 -47.66 15.83 -19.28
N LEU A 481 -48.53 16.56 -19.99
CA LEU A 481 -49.17 16.16 -21.24
C LEU A 481 -48.85 17.11 -22.41
N GLY A 482 -47.97 18.10 -22.21
CA GLY A 482 -47.71 19.17 -23.17
C GLY A 482 -46.42 19.00 -23.99
N PRO A 483 -46.28 19.76 -25.09
CA PRO A 483 -44.97 19.97 -25.72
C PRO A 483 -44.01 20.68 -24.77
N ALA A 484 -42.71 20.53 -24.99
CA ALA A 484 -41.72 21.32 -24.27
C ALA A 484 -41.76 22.78 -24.77
N GLN A 485 -41.85 23.74 -23.86
CA GLN A 485 -41.98 25.17 -24.15
C GLN A 485 -41.00 26.00 -23.32
N TYR A 486 -40.65 27.19 -23.81
CA TYR A 486 -39.78 28.10 -23.07
C TYR A 486 -40.58 28.89 -22.03
N GLU A 487 -40.13 28.79 -20.78
CA GLU A 487 -40.56 29.64 -19.67
C GLU A 487 -39.43 30.63 -19.33
N TYR A 488 -39.80 31.75 -18.70
CA TYR A 488 -38.86 32.81 -18.33
C TYR A 488 -39.05 33.20 -16.86
N ALA A 489 -37.96 33.52 -16.15
CA ALA A 489 -37.97 33.92 -14.74
C ALA A 489 -37.21 35.22 -14.50
N SER A 490 -37.70 36.05 -13.57
CA SER A 490 -36.99 37.26 -13.15
C SER A 490 -35.76 36.92 -12.30
N VAL A 491 -34.64 37.60 -12.56
CA VAL A 491 -33.38 37.44 -11.80
C VAL A 491 -33.45 38.10 -10.43
N THR A 492 -34.16 39.22 -10.31
CA THR A 492 -34.48 39.90 -9.06
C THR A 492 -35.96 39.79 -8.72
N PRO A 493 -36.35 39.92 -7.44
CA PRO A 493 -37.73 40.21 -7.06
C PRO A 493 -38.18 41.56 -7.65
N ILE A 494 -39.46 41.67 -8.01
CA ILE A 494 -40.07 42.85 -8.63
C ILE A 494 -41.30 43.26 -7.80
N LEU A 495 -41.48 44.56 -7.56
CA LEU A 495 -42.65 45.09 -6.85
C LEU A 495 -43.92 44.89 -7.70
N PRO A 496 -44.96 44.15 -7.24
CA PRO A 496 -46.04 43.67 -8.12
C PRO A 496 -47.00 44.72 -8.73
N SER A 497 -46.83 46.03 -8.51
CA SER A 497 -47.72 47.03 -9.12
C SER A 497 -47.15 48.46 -9.20
N LEU A 498 -47.53 49.17 -10.28
CA LEU A 498 -47.42 50.63 -10.45
C LEU A 498 -48.63 51.40 -9.88
N LYS A 499 -49.54 50.75 -9.16
CA LYS A 499 -50.74 51.39 -8.59
C LYS A 499 -50.48 51.72 -7.11
N PRO A 500 -51.00 52.85 -6.59
CA PRO A 500 -50.84 53.17 -5.18
C PRO A 500 -51.43 52.03 -4.33
N PRO A 501 -50.71 51.54 -3.32
CA PRO A 501 -51.10 50.35 -2.58
C PRO A 501 -52.45 50.58 -1.88
N LYS A 502 -53.37 49.63 -2.07
CA LYS A 502 -54.73 49.72 -1.50
C LYS A 502 -54.64 49.81 0.02
N ARG A 503 -55.02 50.97 0.58
CA ARG A 503 -55.20 51.15 2.02
C ARG A 503 -56.33 50.23 2.50
N LYS A 504 -56.21 49.66 3.69
CA LYS A 504 -57.37 49.05 4.38
C LYS A 504 -58.28 50.16 4.93
N LEU A 505 -59.42 49.78 5.50
CA LEU A 505 -60.34 50.72 6.19
C LEU A 505 -59.68 51.47 7.37
N ASP A 506 -58.64 50.88 7.98
CA ASP A 506 -57.84 51.48 9.07
C ASP A 506 -56.79 52.49 8.57
N GLY A 507 -56.70 52.75 7.26
CA GLY A 507 -55.70 53.62 6.64
C GLY A 507 -54.32 52.99 6.42
N SER A 508 -54.04 51.83 7.01
CA SER A 508 -52.77 51.12 6.85
C SER A 508 -52.58 50.64 5.41
N VAL A 509 -51.32 50.72 4.96
CA VAL A 509 -50.91 50.41 3.60
C VAL A 509 -50.62 48.92 3.48
N ARG A 510 -51.30 48.23 2.56
CA ARG A 510 -50.85 46.90 2.11
C ARG A 510 -49.62 47.07 1.23
N ALA A 511 -48.42 47.00 1.83
CA ALA A 511 -47.22 46.74 1.05
C ALA A 511 -47.43 45.42 0.31
N SER A 512 -47.17 45.43 -1.01
CA SER A 512 -47.06 44.20 -1.80
C SER A 512 -45.58 43.86 -1.84
N ASP A 513 -45.15 42.87 -1.06
CA ASP A 513 -43.75 42.48 -0.99
C ASP A 513 -43.21 42.12 -2.38
N PRO A 514 -41.96 42.49 -2.71
CA PRO A 514 -41.39 42.20 -4.01
C PRO A 514 -41.16 40.68 -4.13
N CYS A 515 -41.75 40.07 -5.15
CA CYS A 515 -41.65 38.63 -5.43
C CYS A 515 -41.03 38.40 -6.80
N HIS A 516 -40.51 37.19 -7.03
CA HIS A 516 -40.06 36.82 -8.37
C HIS A 516 -41.23 36.54 -9.31
N LEU A 517 -41.03 36.84 -10.59
CA LEU A 517 -42.03 36.66 -11.64
C LEU A 517 -41.63 35.50 -12.57
N ARG A 518 -42.61 34.73 -13.01
CA ARG A 518 -42.49 33.67 -14.04
C ARG A 518 -43.38 34.01 -15.22
N TRP A 519 -42.83 34.12 -16.42
CA TRP A 519 -43.59 34.29 -17.66
C TRP A 519 -43.70 32.96 -18.39
N ILE A 520 -44.93 32.53 -18.65
CA ILE A 520 -45.25 31.26 -19.31
C ILE A 520 -46.11 31.54 -20.54
N GLN A 521 -45.75 30.94 -21.68
CA GLN A 521 -46.52 31.07 -22.91
C GLN A 521 -47.88 30.37 -22.79
N SER A 522 -48.95 31.07 -23.16
CA SER A 522 -50.30 30.52 -23.21
C SER A 522 -50.54 29.78 -24.53
N SER A 523 -50.95 28.52 -24.45
CA SER A 523 -51.39 27.73 -25.60
C SER A 523 -52.80 28.15 -26.02
N GLY A 524 -52.96 28.72 -27.22
CA GLY A 524 -54.25 29.21 -27.75
C GLY A 524 -55.32 28.14 -28.05
N SER A 525 -55.11 26.89 -27.65
CA SER A 525 -56.06 25.77 -27.76
C SER A 525 -56.86 25.62 -26.47
N THR A 526 -58.18 25.79 -26.54
CA THR A 526 -59.12 25.77 -25.39
C THR A 526 -59.45 24.38 -24.84
N THR A 527 -58.49 23.44 -24.90
CA THR A 527 -58.63 22.06 -24.44
C THR A 527 -57.45 21.66 -23.56
N GLU A 528 -57.75 21.12 -22.38
CA GLU A 528 -56.85 20.71 -21.28
C GLU A 528 -56.12 21.83 -20.49
N PRO A 529 -56.80 22.49 -19.54
CA PRO A 529 -56.18 23.47 -18.61
C PRO A 529 -55.21 22.87 -17.57
N SER A 530 -55.35 21.56 -17.28
CA SER A 530 -54.82 20.89 -16.08
C SER A 530 -53.33 21.08 -15.82
N GLY A 531 -52.50 21.10 -16.87
CA GLY A 531 -51.05 21.27 -16.75
C GLY A 531 -50.65 22.68 -16.30
N ILE A 532 -51.35 23.72 -16.77
CA ILE A 532 -51.03 25.12 -16.43
C ILE A 532 -51.47 25.43 -15.00
N ASP A 533 -52.65 24.97 -14.58
CA ASP A 533 -53.13 25.14 -13.21
C ASP A 533 -52.20 24.47 -12.19
N GLN A 534 -51.72 23.26 -12.50
CA GLN A 534 -50.73 22.55 -11.66
C GLN A 534 -49.39 23.31 -11.60
N ARG A 535 -48.91 23.83 -12.73
CA ARG A 535 -47.66 24.60 -12.80
C ARG A 535 -47.76 25.96 -12.08
N GLN A 536 -48.91 26.63 -12.17
CA GLN A 536 -49.21 27.84 -11.40
C GLN A 536 -49.14 27.55 -9.90
N LYS A 537 -49.80 26.49 -9.43
CA LYS A 537 -49.78 26.11 -8.00
C LYS A 537 -48.36 25.87 -7.48
N GLN A 538 -47.52 25.17 -8.24
CA GLN A 538 -46.09 24.98 -7.88
C GLN A 538 -45.33 26.31 -7.76
N ILE A 539 -45.60 27.27 -8.65
CA ILE A 539 -44.93 28.58 -8.65
C ILE A 539 -45.41 29.44 -7.47
N GLU A 540 -46.70 29.37 -7.14
CA GLU A 540 -47.27 30.05 -5.96
C GLU A 540 -46.79 29.42 -4.63
N GLU A 541 -46.60 28.10 -4.58
CA GLU A 541 -45.98 27.38 -3.44
C GLU A 541 -44.52 27.79 -3.19
N LEU A 542 -43.81 28.30 -4.22
CA LEU A 542 -42.47 28.89 -4.09
C LEU A 542 -42.49 30.37 -3.68
N GLY A 543 -43.67 30.97 -3.48
CA GLY A 543 -43.83 32.41 -3.22
C GLY A 543 -43.57 33.29 -4.46
N GLU A 544 -43.56 32.71 -5.65
CA GLU A 544 -43.41 33.41 -6.92
C GLU A 544 -44.75 33.67 -7.59
N ARG A 545 -44.78 34.52 -8.62
CA ARG A 545 -46.01 34.87 -9.32
C ARG A 545 -45.93 34.59 -10.82
N ILE A 546 -46.88 33.81 -11.32
CA ILE A 546 -47.07 33.56 -12.75
C ILE A 546 -47.66 34.79 -13.48
N ILE A 547 -47.22 34.99 -14.72
CA ILE A 547 -47.77 35.90 -15.71
C ILE A 547 -47.89 35.12 -17.03
N LEU A 548 -49.12 34.89 -17.49
CA LEU A 548 -49.35 34.26 -18.79
C LEU A 548 -49.11 35.29 -19.90
N VAL A 549 -48.37 34.91 -20.95
CA VAL A 549 -48.08 35.75 -22.12
C VAL A 549 -48.51 35.07 -23.42
N PRO A 550 -48.82 35.82 -24.49
CA PRO A 550 -48.95 35.27 -25.84
C PRO A 550 -47.71 34.48 -26.29
N ARG A 551 -47.90 33.51 -27.19
CA ARG A 551 -46.80 32.70 -27.74
C ARG A 551 -45.72 33.57 -28.42
N ASP A 552 -46.13 34.61 -29.13
CA ASP A 552 -45.25 35.43 -29.97
C ASP A 552 -44.60 36.61 -29.21
N THR A 553 -44.78 36.68 -27.88
CA THR A 553 -44.15 37.70 -27.00
C THR A 553 -42.63 37.58 -26.90
N PHE A 554 -42.09 36.36 -27.11
CA PHE A 554 -40.67 36.07 -27.03
C PHE A 554 -40.18 35.41 -28.33
N LEU A 555 -39.51 36.19 -29.18
CA LEU A 555 -39.04 35.76 -30.50
C LEU A 555 -37.52 35.50 -30.48
N PRO A 556 -36.98 34.40 -31.03
CA PRO A 556 -35.54 34.21 -31.14
C PRO A 556 -34.92 35.23 -32.11
N SER A 557 -33.72 35.71 -31.83
CA SER A 557 -32.95 36.53 -32.77
C SER A 557 -32.39 35.67 -33.92
N LEU A 558 -32.33 36.24 -35.11
CA LEU A 558 -31.75 35.63 -36.32
C LEU A 558 -30.25 35.97 -36.51
N GLU A 559 -29.65 36.68 -35.55
CA GLU A 559 -28.23 37.04 -35.58
C GLU A 559 -27.30 35.84 -35.27
N SER A 560 -26.00 36.01 -35.51
CA SER A 560 -24.97 34.98 -35.31
C SER A 560 -24.66 34.64 -33.83
N ARG A 561 -25.52 35.04 -32.88
CA ARG A 561 -25.41 34.75 -31.45
C ARG A 561 -26.79 34.38 -30.89
N PRO A 562 -26.87 33.47 -29.91
CA PRO A 562 -28.13 33.22 -29.20
C PRO A 562 -28.60 34.50 -28.49
N GLY A 563 -29.71 35.05 -28.97
CA GLY A 563 -30.35 36.26 -28.47
C GLY A 563 -31.86 36.19 -28.64
N MET A 564 -32.58 37.14 -28.04
CA MET A 564 -34.05 37.11 -28.00
C MET A 564 -34.70 38.51 -28.06
N THR A 565 -35.70 38.56 -28.92
CA THR A 565 -36.83 39.47 -29.11
C THR A 565 -37.90 39.56 -28.02
N TRP A 566 -37.90 40.45 -27.00
CA TRP A 566 -39.12 40.62 -26.18
C TRP A 566 -40.03 41.70 -26.78
N VAL A 567 -41.17 41.28 -27.35
CA VAL A 567 -42.22 42.17 -27.88
C VAL A 567 -43.17 42.60 -26.76
N ASP A 568 -43.51 43.89 -26.71
CA ASP A 568 -44.34 44.50 -25.65
C ASP A 568 -43.86 44.21 -24.22
N ALA A 569 -42.56 44.35 -23.97
CA ALA A 569 -41.91 44.05 -22.69
C ALA A 569 -42.48 44.92 -21.53
N PRO A 570 -42.97 44.34 -20.40
CA PRO A 570 -43.65 45.12 -19.37
C PRO A 570 -42.75 46.16 -18.66
N ASN A 571 -43.16 47.44 -18.68
CA ASN A 571 -42.47 48.58 -18.04
C ASN A 571 -42.03 48.35 -16.58
N ILE A 572 -42.67 47.43 -15.86
CA ILE A 572 -42.36 47.07 -14.46
C ILE A 572 -40.96 46.45 -14.28
N ILE A 573 -40.37 45.92 -15.35
CA ILE A 573 -38.99 45.37 -15.39
C ILE A 573 -37.96 46.50 -15.55
N PHE A 574 -38.37 47.67 -16.03
CA PHE A 574 -37.48 48.71 -16.53
C PHE A 574 -37.39 49.95 -15.62
N GLN A 575 -37.80 49.85 -14.36
CA GLN A 575 -37.77 50.95 -13.37
C GLN A 575 -36.35 51.50 -13.05
N VAL A 576 -35.29 50.83 -13.51
CA VAL A 576 -33.86 51.19 -13.29
C VAL A 576 -33.08 51.26 -14.61
N PHE A 577 -33.77 51.68 -15.67
CA PHE A 577 -33.17 52.18 -16.90
C PHE A 577 -33.30 53.71 -16.87
N ASP A 578 -32.28 54.43 -17.33
CA ASP A 578 -32.35 55.89 -17.42
C ASP A 578 -33.56 56.34 -18.26
N GLU A 579 -34.15 57.49 -17.92
CA GLU A 579 -35.31 58.07 -18.63
C GLU A 579 -35.08 58.35 -20.13
N HIS A 580 -33.86 58.10 -20.61
CA HIS A 580 -33.43 58.28 -22.00
C HIS A 580 -33.58 57.01 -22.84
N VAL A 581 -33.83 55.84 -22.22
CA VAL A 581 -34.03 54.55 -22.92
C VAL A 581 -35.51 54.21 -23.11
N LEU A 582 -36.40 54.73 -22.25
CA LEU A 582 -37.84 54.45 -22.33
C LEU A 582 -38.55 55.35 -23.34
N PRO A 583 -39.30 54.80 -24.33
CA PRO A 583 -40.06 55.62 -25.27
C PRO A 583 -41.18 56.37 -24.53
N LYS A 584 -41.19 57.70 -24.62
CA LYS A 584 -42.14 58.59 -23.92
C LYS A 584 -43.53 58.56 -24.54
N GLY A 585 -44.23 57.43 -24.45
CA GLY A 585 -45.65 57.33 -24.79
C GLY A 585 -46.23 55.92 -25.00
N GLY A 586 -47.07 55.47 -24.06
CA GLY A 586 -48.28 54.67 -24.34
C GLY A 586 -48.15 53.22 -24.83
N ARG A 587 -46.98 52.73 -25.25
CA ARG A 587 -46.75 51.33 -25.64
C ARG A 587 -45.56 50.76 -24.88
N ASN A 588 -45.59 49.45 -24.63
CA ASN A 588 -44.46 48.74 -24.05
C ASN A 588 -43.31 48.70 -25.08
N PRO A 589 -42.04 48.84 -24.67
CA PRO A 589 -40.91 48.75 -25.59
C PRO A 589 -40.72 47.33 -26.13
N THR A 590 -40.23 47.21 -27.36
CA THR A 590 -39.67 45.95 -27.88
C THR A 590 -38.17 45.96 -27.61
N ILE A 591 -37.64 44.94 -26.93
CA ILE A 591 -36.28 44.95 -26.37
C ILE A 591 -35.52 43.68 -26.75
N GLY A 592 -34.30 43.87 -27.26
CA GLY A 592 -33.36 42.80 -27.54
C GLY A 592 -32.62 42.34 -26.28
N PHE A 593 -32.28 41.05 -26.24
CA PHE A 593 -31.50 40.44 -25.18
C PHE A 593 -30.37 39.57 -25.77
N GLU A 594 -29.12 39.72 -25.29
CA GLU A 594 -28.01 38.81 -25.59
C GLU A 594 -27.91 37.74 -24.50
N MET A 595 -27.63 36.48 -24.86
CA MET A 595 -27.24 35.47 -23.87
C MET A 595 -25.89 35.83 -23.21
N LEU A 596 -25.87 35.84 -21.88
CA LEU A 596 -24.65 35.99 -21.09
C LEU A 596 -23.99 34.65 -20.79
N PHE A 597 -24.69 33.73 -20.14
CA PHE A 597 -24.15 32.42 -19.74
C PHE A 597 -25.28 31.42 -19.42
N GLY A 598 -24.93 30.14 -19.23
CA GLY A 598 -25.88 29.04 -18.98
C GLY A 598 -26.00 28.09 -20.18
N HIS A 599 -27.13 27.39 -20.28
CA HIS A 599 -27.47 26.51 -21.40
C HIS A 599 -28.94 26.74 -21.81
N PRO A 600 -29.28 27.12 -23.07
CA PRO A 600 -30.60 27.64 -23.44
C PRO A 600 -31.80 26.77 -23.03
N GLN A 601 -31.65 25.44 -23.06
CA GLN A 601 -32.72 24.51 -22.67
C GLN A 601 -32.77 24.23 -21.15
N LEU A 602 -31.64 24.28 -20.44
CA LEU A 602 -31.60 23.90 -19.02
C LEU A 602 -31.76 25.11 -18.08
N GLY A 603 -31.37 26.29 -18.54
CA GLY A 603 -31.30 27.54 -17.78
C GLY A 603 -30.21 28.44 -18.35
N ALA A 604 -30.57 29.57 -18.93
CA ALA A 604 -29.65 30.56 -19.48
C ALA A 604 -30.03 31.97 -19.08
N VAL A 605 -29.04 32.79 -18.71
CA VAL A 605 -29.20 34.20 -18.37
C VAL A 605 -29.07 35.04 -19.62
N PHE A 606 -30.06 35.89 -19.85
CA PHE A 606 -30.16 36.86 -20.93
C PHE A 606 -30.19 38.26 -20.35
N ALA A 607 -29.47 39.21 -20.95
CA ALA A 607 -29.42 40.61 -20.52
C ALA A 607 -29.82 41.56 -21.66
N ALA A 608 -30.56 42.62 -21.32
CA ALA A 608 -31.04 43.60 -22.28
C ALA A 608 -29.88 44.30 -23.02
N THR A 609 -30.02 44.48 -24.34
CA THR A 609 -29.00 45.08 -25.21
C THR A 609 -29.11 46.61 -25.22
N ASN A 610 -28.18 47.27 -24.53
CA ASN A 610 -27.98 48.73 -24.54
C ASN A 610 -26.57 49.05 -25.06
N ASP A 611 -26.25 50.34 -25.29
CA ASP A 611 -24.94 50.82 -25.80
C ASP A 611 -23.70 50.50 -24.92
N SER A 612 -23.89 49.86 -23.76
CA SER A 612 -22.81 49.43 -22.87
C SER A 612 -22.27 48.04 -23.27
N PRO A 613 -20.97 47.89 -23.56
CA PRO A 613 -20.44 46.65 -24.14
C PRO A 613 -20.45 45.48 -23.15
N LEU A 614 -21.41 44.56 -23.32
CA LEU A 614 -21.57 43.29 -22.59
C LEU A 614 -20.36 42.33 -22.73
N THR A 615 -19.40 42.64 -23.60
CA THR A 615 -18.17 41.86 -23.86
C THR A 615 -17.19 41.81 -22.67
N ARG A 616 -17.38 42.63 -21.64
CA ARG A 616 -16.54 42.63 -20.42
C ARG A 616 -17.04 41.69 -19.30
N LEU A 617 -18.20 41.05 -19.46
CA LEU A 617 -18.81 40.20 -18.43
C LEU A 617 -18.26 38.77 -18.48
N GLU A 618 -17.97 38.17 -17.33
CA GLU A 618 -17.47 36.79 -17.24
C GLU A 618 -18.54 35.74 -17.61
N LYS A 619 -18.54 35.31 -18.88
CA LYS A 619 -19.51 34.36 -19.48
C LYS A 619 -19.29 32.87 -19.12
N ARG A 620 -18.43 32.53 -18.15
CA ARG A 620 -18.14 31.14 -17.70
C ARG A 620 -18.34 31.01 -16.19
N PHE A 621 -18.66 29.80 -15.73
CA PHE A 621 -18.67 29.48 -14.30
C PHE A 621 -17.25 29.31 -13.76
N SER A 622 -17.03 29.81 -12.55
CA SER A 622 -15.77 29.68 -11.81
C SER A 622 -15.83 28.55 -10.77
N LEU A 623 -14.67 28.23 -10.17
CA LEU A 623 -14.61 27.29 -9.05
C LEU A 623 -15.46 27.77 -7.86
N ASP A 624 -15.51 29.09 -7.62
CA ASP A 624 -16.32 29.67 -6.55
C ASP A 624 -17.82 29.50 -6.82
N ASP A 625 -18.28 29.67 -8.06
CA ASP A 625 -19.69 29.46 -8.40
C ASP A 625 -20.14 28.00 -8.17
N VAL A 626 -19.31 27.03 -8.56
CA VAL A 626 -19.57 25.61 -8.28
C VAL A 626 -19.58 25.37 -6.77
N THR A 627 -18.60 25.91 -6.05
CA THR A 627 -18.50 25.76 -4.58
C THR A 627 -19.70 26.38 -3.85
N ASP A 628 -20.25 27.47 -4.37
CA ASP A 628 -21.48 28.08 -3.87
C ASP A 628 -22.72 27.23 -4.20
N ALA A 629 -22.83 26.67 -5.41
CA ALA A 629 -23.92 25.76 -5.79
C ALA A 629 -24.09 24.62 -4.77
N PHE A 630 -22.97 24.01 -4.37
CA PHE A 630 -22.93 23.01 -3.32
C PHE A 630 -23.19 23.60 -1.93
N SER A 631 -22.55 24.73 -1.57
CA SER A 631 -22.69 25.36 -0.24
C SER A 631 -24.14 25.78 0.08
N TYR A 632 -24.89 26.24 -0.93
CA TYR A 632 -26.29 26.64 -0.80
C TYR A 632 -27.28 25.48 -1.03
N LYS A 633 -26.80 24.23 -1.13
CA LYS A 633 -27.62 23.01 -1.37
C LYS A 633 -28.48 23.09 -2.64
N LEU A 634 -27.95 23.72 -3.68
CA LEU A 634 -28.58 23.87 -5.00
C LEU A 634 -28.26 22.70 -5.94
N ILE A 635 -27.43 21.75 -5.52
CA ILE A 635 -27.18 20.48 -6.23
C ILE A 635 -28.22 19.44 -5.78
N SER A 636 -28.65 18.57 -6.69
CA SER A 636 -29.54 17.44 -6.42
C SER A 636 -28.72 16.15 -6.34
N PRO A 637 -28.63 15.45 -5.19
CA PRO A 637 -27.81 14.24 -5.08
C PRO A 637 -28.12 13.15 -6.12
N PRO A 638 -29.39 12.81 -6.44
CA PRO A 638 -29.69 11.86 -7.51
C PRO A 638 -29.21 12.33 -8.89
N CYS A 639 -29.38 13.62 -9.22
CA CYS A 639 -28.95 14.16 -10.51
C CYS A 639 -27.42 14.27 -10.62
N LEU A 640 -26.73 14.48 -9.48
CA LEU A 640 -25.27 14.47 -9.39
C LEU A 640 -24.70 13.06 -9.61
N ILE A 641 -25.29 12.06 -8.96
CA ILE A 641 -24.89 10.65 -9.13
C ILE A 641 -25.14 10.19 -10.57
N GLN A 642 -26.33 10.46 -11.12
CA GLN A 642 -26.65 10.18 -12.53
C GLN A 642 -25.62 10.82 -13.48
N TYR A 643 -25.23 12.08 -13.24
CA TYR A 643 -24.20 12.76 -14.04
C TYR A 643 -22.84 12.06 -14.00
N PHE A 644 -22.44 11.51 -12.84
CA PHE A 644 -21.22 10.72 -12.71
C PHE A 644 -21.33 9.32 -13.35
N GLU A 645 -22.44 8.61 -13.18
CA GLU A 645 -22.66 7.27 -13.72
C GLU A 645 -22.85 7.25 -15.26
N GLU A 646 -23.39 8.32 -15.84
CA GLU A 646 -23.56 8.51 -17.30
C GLU A 646 -22.22 8.53 -18.05
N ARG A 647 -21.85 7.40 -18.68
CA ARG A 647 -20.61 7.25 -19.50
C ARG A 647 -20.44 8.35 -20.55
N GLU A 648 -21.53 8.82 -21.17
CA GLU A 648 -21.50 9.87 -22.21
C GLU A 648 -20.96 11.23 -21.74
N ASN A 649 -20.93 11.50 -20.43
CA ASN A 649 -20.35 12.76 -19.92
C ASN A 649 -18.81 12.74 -19.89
N TRP A 650 -18.18 11.58 -20.12
CA TRP A 650 -16.76 11.33 -19.84
C TRP A 650 -15.97 10.89 -21.08
N ASP A 651 -14.83 11.54 -21.27
CA ASP A 651 -13.81 11.16 -22.25
C ASP A 651 -12.73 10.26 -21.60
N ALA A 652 -11.85 9.68 -22.43
CA ALA A 652 -10.85 8.70 -21.98
C ALA A 652 -9.91 9.26 -20.89
N ASP A 653 -9.55 10.55 -20.95
CA ASP A 653 -8.72 11.18 -19.91
C ASP A 653 -9.46 11.26 -18.57
N MET A 654 -10.77 11.54 -18.58
CA MET A 654 -11.59 11.54 -17.37
C MET A 654 -11.82 10.13 -16.80
N LEU A 655 -11.96 9.11 -17.65
CA LEU A 655 -12.06 7.71 -17.20
C LEU A 655 -10.73 7.24 -16.58
N ASN A 656 -9.59 7.61 -17.17
CA ASN A 656 -8.27 7.39 -16.58
C ASN A 656 -8.13 8.09 -15.22
N VAL A 657 -8.71 9.28 -15.04
CA VAL A 657 -8.75 9.95 -13.73
C VAL A 657 -9.58 9.16 -12.70
N SER A 658 -10.72 8.57 -13.07
CA SER A 658 -11.44 7.64 -12.18
C SER A 658 -10.54 6.47 -11.80
N ALA A 659 -9.98 5.75 -12.78
CA ALA A 659 -9.11 4.60 -12.54
C ALA A 659 -7.92 4.93 -11.62
N GLY A 660 -7.30 6.10 -11.75
CA GLY A 660 -6.24 6.54 -10.83
C GLY A 660 -6.71 6.77 -9.39
N LEU A 661 -7.93 7.27 -9.21
CA LEU A 661 -8.55 7.49 -7.89
C LEU A 661 -9.06 6.17 -7.26
N ASP A 662 -9.60 5.29 -8.09
CA ASP A 662 -10.07 3.95 -7.71
C ASP A 662 -8.87 3.08 -7.27
N VAL A 663 -7.77 3.08 -8.04
CA VAL A 663 -6.50 2.44 -7.66
C VAL A 663 -5.91 3.03 -6.36
N LEU A 664 -5.91 4.35 -6.19
CA LEU A 664 -5.45 4.99 -4.94
C LEU A 664 -6.27 4.51 -3.72
N SER A 665 -7.53 4.14 -3.92
CA SER A 665 -8.38 3.57 -2.88
C SER A 665 -8.04 2.12 -2.55
N ILE A 666 -7.50 1.35 -3.50
CA ILE A 666 -6.95 0.01 -3.24
C ILE A 666 -5.61 0.08 -2.50
N VAL A 667 -4.74 1.06 -2.83
CA VAL A 667 -3.55 1.35 -2.00
C VAL A 667 -3.97 1.68 -0.56
N ALA A 668 -5.07 2.41 -0.40
CA ALA A 668 -5.62 2.74 0.92
C ALA A 668 -6.18 1.51 1.65
N LEU A 669 -6.95 0.66 0.98
CA LEU A 669 -7.44 -0.61 1.52
C LEU A 669 -6.28 -1.46 2.08
N ILE A 670 -5.23 -1.64 1.27
CA ILE A 670 -4.03 -2.41 1.64
C ILE A 670 -3.33 -1.77 2.85
N TYR A 671 -2.89 -0.52 2.74
CA TYR A 671 -2.07 0.10 3.79
C TYR A 671 -2.85 0.41 5.09
N ASN A 672 -4.19 0.47 5.07
CA ASN A 672 -5.00 0.54 6.29
C ASN A 672 -4.96 -0.78 7.11
N LYS A 673 -4.73 -1.95 6.48
CA LYS A 673 -4.52 -3.22 7.19
C LYS A 673 -3.08 -3.33 7.73
N LEU A 674 -2.11 -2.76 7.02
CA LEU A 674 -0.67 -2.86 7.31
C LEU A 674 -0.23 -1.84 8.38
N ASN A 675 -0.80 -1.93 9.58
CA ASN A 675 -0.57 -1.03 10.72
C ASN A 675 0.90 -0.59 10.87
N GLY A 676 1.14 0.73 10.80
CA GLY A 676 2.47 1.34 10.97
C GLY A 676 3.34 1.43 9.70
N ALA A 677 2.97 0.75 8.61
CA ALA A 677 3.70 0.83 7.35
C ALA A 677 3.73 2.24 6.74
N ARG A 678 4.75 2.54 5.93
CA ARG A 678 4.92 3.84 5.25
C ARG A 678 5.28 3.66 3.78
N ILE A 679 4.70 4.47 2.90
CA ILE A 679 4.81 4.38 1.45
C ILE A 679 5.88 5.33 0.93
N SER A 680 6.82 4.81 0.14
CA SER A 680 7.83 5.57 -0.60
C SER A 680 7.16 6.57 -1.55
N LEU A 681 7.21 7.86 -1.20
CA LEU A 681 6.66 8.99 -1.97
C LEU A 681 7.30 9.14 -3.36
N GLN A 682 8.36 8.39 -3.67
CA GLN A 682 8.86 8.26 -5.04
C GLN A 682 7.80 7.66 -5.97
N ILE A 683 6.87 6.84 -5.46
CA ILE A 683 5.75 6.27 -6.24
C ILE A 683 4.87 7.35 -6.91
N ALA A 684 4.84 8.56 -6.34
CA ALA A 684 4.06 9.68 -6.85
C ALA A 684 4.80 10.54 -7.91
N LYS A 685 6.04 10.18 -8.28
CA LYS A 685 6.76 10.85 -9.39
C LYS A 685 6.16 10.54 -10.76
N GLU A 686 5.66 9.32 -10.92
CA GLU A 686 5.05 8.81 -12.15
C GLU A 686 3.57 8.56 -11.89
N SER A 687 2.80 8.29 -12.95
CA SER A 687 1.37 8.06 -12.79
C SER A 687 1.10 6.78 -12.02
N ILE A 688 0.07 6.79 -11.17
CA ILE A 688 -0.37 5.61 -10.43
C ILE A 688 -0.82 4.49 -11.37
N LEU A 689 -1.33 4.83 -12.58
CA LEU A 689 -1.62 3.86 -13.66
C LEU A 689 -0.39 3.48 -14.51
N GLY A 690 0.77 4.08 -14.25
CA GLY A 690 2.05 3.73 -14.89
C GLY A 690 2.58 2.37 -14.44
N TRP A 691 2.19 1.90 -13.25
CA TRP A 691 2.64 0.63 -12.67
C TRP A 691 1.89 -0.58 -13.29
N LYS A 692 2.50 -1.76 -13.29
CA LYS A 692 1.91 -3.01 -13.80
C LYS A 692 0.81 -3.54 -12.88
N TRP A 693 0.99 -3.43 -11.56
CA TRP A 693 0.03 -3.90 -10.57
C TRP A 693 -1.27 -3.10 -10.61
N SER A 694 -1.19 -1.79 -10.83
CA SER A 694 -2.36 -0.91 -10.90
C SER A 694 -3.11 -1.06 -12.21
N ARG A 695 -2.43 -1.33 -13.33
CA ARG A 695 -3.09 -1.70 -14.59
C ARG A 695 -3.85 -3.02 -14.47
N ALA A 696 -3.27 -4.02 -13.82
CA ALA A 696 -3.94 -5.29 -13.53
C ALA A 696 -5.17 -5.16 -12.60
N ILE A 697 -5.29 -4.06 -11.83
CA ILE A 697 -6.54 -3.67 -11.14
C ILE A 697 -7.46 -2.88 -12.08
N ALA A 698 -6.92 -1.89 -12.80
CA ALA A 698 -7.68 -0.99 -13.64
C ALA A 698 -8.45 -1.71 -14.77
N GLU A 699 -7.87 -2.79 -15.31
CA GLU A 699 -8.48 -3.68 -16.29
C GLU A 699 -9.69 -4.48 -15.76
N GLN A 700 -9.90 -4.52 -14.44
CA GLN A 700 -11.06 -5.19 -13.80
C GLN A 700 -12.28 -4.27 -13.64
N PHE A 701 -12.12 -2.95 -13.80
CA PHE A 701 -13.22 -1.99 -13.72
C PHE A 701 -13.95 -1.88 -15.05
N ASP A 702 -15.27 -2.06 -15.04
CA ASP A 702 -16.09 -1.93 -16.26
C ASP A 702 -16.45 -0.47 -16.59
N TYR A 703 -15.43 0.31 -17.00
CA TYR A 703 -15.60 1.61 -17.65
C TYR A 703 -16.13 1.51 -19.10
N ASN A 704 -16.48 0.30 -19.57
CA ASN A 704 -17.16 0.10 -20.85
C ASN A 704 -18.68 0.23 -20.71
N GLN A 705 -19.23 -0.13 -19.55
CA GLN A 705 -20.66 0.01 -19.24
C GLN A 705 -21.01 1.25 -18.40
N HIS A 706 -20.07 1.79 -17.60
CA HIS A 706 -20.34 2.90 -16.67
C HIS A 706 -19.34 4.06 -16.78
N GLY A 707 -19.73 5.23 -16.24
CA GLY A 707 -18.89 6.43 -16.12
C GLY A 707 -17.95 6.38 -14.91
N PHE A 708 -18.00 7.41 -14.06
CA PHE A 708 -17.33 7.37 -12.75
C PHE A 708 -17.99 6.30 -11.88
N ASN A 709 -17.18 5.35 -11.42
CA ASN A 709 -17.65 4.28 -10.55
C ASN A 709 -17.50 4.72 -9.08
N PHE A 710 -18.51 4.41 -8.26
CA PHE A 710 -18.45 4.56 -6.79
C PHE A 710 -18.37 3.20 -6.07
N ARG A 711 -18.43 2.08 -6.80
CA ARG A 711 -18.27 0.72 -6.26
C ARG A 711 -16.80 0.33 -6.15
N TRP A 712 -16.41 -0.07 -4.95
CA TRP A 712 -15.09 -0.59 -4.59
C TRP A 712 -14.84 -2.02 -5.14
N VAL A 713 -13.57 -2.43 -5.26
CA VAL A 713 -13.18 -3.78 -5.70
C VAL A 713 -13.20 -4.74 -4.51
N ASN A 714 -14.09 -5.73 -4.54
CA ASN A 714 -14.41 -6.53 -3.35
C ASN A 714 -13.28 -7.39 -2.75
N ASN A 715 -12.19 -7.65 -3.50
CA ASN A 715 -11.02 -8.38 -3.02
C ASN A 715 -9.79 -7.91 -3.79
N CYS A 716 -8.62 -7.89 -3.15
CA CYS A 716 -7.34 -7.72 -3.84
C CYS A 716 -6.50 -9.00 -3.71
N SER A 717 -6.04 -9.56 -4.82
CA SER A 717 -5.26 -10.82 -4.79
C SER A 717 -3.92 -10.62 -4.09
N THR A 718 -3.36 -11.70 -3.55
CA THR A 718 -2.09 -11.68 -2.81
C THR A 718 -0.95 -11.15 -3.66
N GLU A 719 -0.91 -11.49 -4.95
CA GLU A 719 0.17 -11.11 -5.87
C GLU A 719 0.08 -9.64 -6.30
N VAL A 720 -1.14 -9.13 -6.50
CA VAL A 720 -1.39 -7.70 -6.75
C VAL A 720 -1.06 -6.88 -5.51
N SER A 721 -1.46 -7.37 -4.33
CA SER A 721 -1.16 -6.73 -3.05
C SER A 721 0.35 -6.70 -2.78
N PHE A 722 1.07 -7.80 -3.03
CA PHE A 722 2.54 -7.83 -2.94
C PHE A 722 3.22 -6.92 -3.97
N ALA A 723 2.71 -6.82 -5.20
CA ALA A 723 3.27 -5.92 -6.22
C ALA A 723 3.04 -4.44 -5.86
N CYS A 724 1.87 -4.10 -5.31
CA CYS A 724 1.59 -2.79 -4.73
C CYS A 724 2.53 -2.49 -3.55
N ILE A 725 2.69 -3.42 -2.61
CA ILE A 725 3.61 -3.26 -1.47
C ILE A 725 5.04 -3.08 -1.98
N LEU A 726 5.52 -3.87 -2.94
CA LEU A 726 6.87 -3.73 -3.49
C LEU A 726 7.11 -2.36 -4.15
N ALA A 727 6.15 -1.88 -4.94
CA ALA A 727 6.17 -0.54 -5.54
C ALA A 727 6.14 0.56 -4.47
N CYS A 728 5.33 0.41 -3.43
CA CYS A 728 5.26 1.33 -2.29
C CYS A 728 6.50 1.25 -1.39
N GLU A 729 7.15 0.10 -1.23
CA GLU A 729 8.32 -0.08 -0.36
C GLU A 729 9.60 0.45 -1.00
N SER A 730 9.81 0.16 -2.28
CA SER A 730 10.94 0.68 -3.07
C SER A 730 10.70 2.13 -3.52
N GLY A 731 9.52 2.39 -4.10
CA GLY A 731 9.25 3.59 -4.88
C GLY A 731 9.94 3.61 -6.25
N SER A 732 10.42 2.46 -6.74
CA SER A 732 11.18 2.32 -7.99
C SER A 732 10.93 1.00 -8.74
N VAL A 733 10.59 -0.09 -8.05
CA VAL A 733 10.54 -1.43 -8.64
C VAL A 733 9.12 -1.84 -8.99
N ASP A 734 8.85 -1.90 -10.30
CA ASP A 734 7.57 -2.27 -10.89
C ASP A 734 7.59 -3.70 -11.44
N LEU A 735 7.27 -4.68 -10.60
CA LEU A 735 7.09 -6.08 -11.03
C LEU A 735 5.62 -6.38 -11.37
N PRO A 736 5.34 -7.16 -12.44
CA PRO A 736 3.99 -7.60 -12.73
C PRO A 736 3.50 -8.58 -11.65
N PRO A 737 2.23 -8.51 -11.19
CA PRO A 737 1.69 -9.40 -10.16
C PRO A 737 2.00 -10.88 -10.39
N LYS A 738 1.85 -11.38 -11.63
CA LYS A 738 2.16 -12.77 -12.00
C LYS A 738 3.60 -13.23 -11.67
N SER A 739 4.57 -12.32 -11.56
CA SER A 739 5.94 -12.68 -11.13
C SER A 739 6.08 -12.93 -9.62
N LEU A 740 5.05 -12.62 -8.84
CA LEU A 740 5.00 -12.76 -7.38
C LEU A 740 4.07 -13.90 -6.92
N GLU A 741 3.55 -14.72 -7.85
CA GLU A 741 2.66 -15.87 -7.59
C GLU A 741 3.24 -16.90 -6.60
N LYS A 742 4.58 -17.05 -6.56
CA LYS A 742 5.30 -17.90 -5.60
C LYS A 742 5.72 -17.17 -4.30
N VAL A 743 5.50 -15.87 -4.15
CA VAL A 743 6.04 -15.11 -3.00
C VAL A 743 5.15 -15.30 -1.78
N MET A 744 5.75 -15.78 -0.68
CA MET A 744 5.06 -15.98 0.60
C MET A 744 5.27 -14.82 1.60
N ALA A 745 6.36 -14.06 1.46
CA ALA A 745 6.54 -12.82 2.22
C ALA A 745 7.47 -11.82 1.52
N ILE A 746 7.32 -10.54 1.87
CA ILE A 746 8.26 -9.46 1.56
C ILE A 746 8.86 -8.93 2.86
N SER A 747 10.19 -8.92 2.99
CA SER A 747 10.90 -8.23 4.08
C SER A 747 11.42 -6.88 3.60
N SER A 748 11.11 -5.81 4.32
CA SER A 748 11.61 -4.45 4.05
C SER A 748 11.81 -3.71 5.38
N GLY A 749 13.04 -3.27 5.66
CA GLY A 749 13.34 -2.47 6.86
C GLY A 749 13.01 -3.20 8.18
N ASN A 750 12.05 -2.65 8.94
CA ASN A 750 11.49 -3.24 10.17
C ASN A 750 10.18 -4.05 9.96
N SER A 751 9.83 -4.35 8.71
CA SER A 751 8.53 -4.94 8.34
C SER A 751 8.68 -6.28 7.60
N LEU A 752 7.84 -7.23 8.00
CA LEU A 752 7.54 -8.46 7.27
C LEU A 752 6.10 -8.39 6.79
N TYR A 753 5.91 -8.36 5.47
CA TYR A 753 4.59 -8.48 4.84
C TYR A 753 4.39 -9.94 4.45
N VAL A 754 3.46 -10.64 5.08
CA VAL A 754 3.28 -12.10 4.96
C VAL A 754 1.92 -12.40 4.33
N ALA A 755 1.85 -13.37 3.43
CA ALA A 755 0.56 -13.83 2.90
C ALA A 755 -0.24 -14.50 4.03
N GLU A 756 -1.46 -14.03 4.25
CA GLU A 756 -2.27 -14.34 5.46
C GLU A 756 -2.51 -15.85 5.65
N LYS A 757 -2.55 -16.62 4.57
CA LYS A 757 -2.66 -18.10 4.59
C LYS A 757 -1.46 -18.85 5.22
N LEU A 758 -0.38 -18.17 5.59
CA LEU A 758 0.72 -18.75 6.40
C LEU A 758 0.54 -18.51 7.92
N LEU A 759 -0.48 -17.74 8.31
CA LEU A 759 -0.76 -17.31 9.69
C LEU A 759 -2.14 -17.78 10.18
N LEU A 760 -2.96 -18.35 9.30
CA LEU A 760 -4.30 -18.86 9.57
C LEU A 760 -4.35 -20.39 9.62
N ASP A 761 -5.44 -20.89 10.18
CA ASP A 761 -5.84 -22.29 10.12
C ASP A 761 -6.31 -22.72 8.70
N PRO A 762 -6.09 -23.97 8.24
CA PRO A 762 -6.59 -24.46 6.95
C PRO A 762 -8.12 -24.43 6.74
N CYS A 763 -8.92 -24.25 7.80
CA CYS A 763 -10.37 -24.01 7.75
C CYS A 763 -10.76 -22.53 7.57
N GLU A 764 -9.82 -21.59 7.72
CA GLU A 764 -10.08 -20.16 7.75
C GLU A 764 -9.75 -19.52 6.40
N GLU A 765 -10.72 -18.80 5.82
CA GLU A 765 -10.50 -17.99 4.62
C GLU A 765 -9.89 -16.63 4.99
N PRO A 766 -8.93 -16.10 4.21
CA PRO A 766 -8.31 -14.80 4.46
C PRO A 766 -9.27 -13.64 4.21
N GLY A 767 -8.91 -12.45 4.70
CA GLY A 767 -9.72 -11.24 4.54
C GLY A 767 -9.64 -10.59 3.14
N GLU A 768 -10.38 -9.49 2.97
CA GLU A 768 -10.48 -8.69 1.71
C GLU A 768 -9.10 -8.30 1.11
N VAL A 769 -8.06 -8.26 1.97
CA VAL A 769 -6.65 -8.17 1.61
C VAL A 769 -5.91 -9.31 2.31
N ALA A 770 -5.52 -10.34 1.56
CA ALA A 770 -4.92 -11.58 2.08
C ALA A 770 -3.42 -11.47 2.47
N ILE A 771 -3.04 -10.36 3.11
CA ILE A 771 -1.68 -10.07 3.62
C ILE A 771 -1.78 -9.49 5.04
N GLU A 772 -0.80 -9.78 5.89
CA GLU A 772 -0.59 -9.16 7.20
C GLU A 772 0.80 -8.48 7.29
N ARG A 773 0.93 -7.43 8.11
CA ARG A 773 2.25 -6.86 8.50
C ARG A 773 2.62 -7.31 9.91
N ILE A 774 3.71 -8.06 9.99
CA ILE A 774 4.42 -8.38 11.23
C ILE A 774 5.56 -7.37 11.43
N VAL A 775 5.75 -6.88 12.66
CA VAL A 775 6.94 -6.10 13.03
C VAL A 775 8.11 -7.06 13.23
N GLY A 776 9.08 -7.01 12.33
CA GLY A 776 10.15 -8.00 12.22
C GLY A 776 10.90 -7.88 10.90
N ASN A 777 12.00 -8.61 10.73
CA ASN A 777 12.73 -8.66 9.46
C ASN A 777 13.57 -9.93 9.34
N LEU A 778 14.03 -10.24 8.12
CA LEU A 778 14.88 -11.40 7.84
C LEU A 778 16.39 -11.15 8.07
N GLY A 779 16.77 -10.03 8.69
CA GLY A 779 18.18 -9.66 8.93
C GLY A 779 19.05 -9.49 7.67
N ARG A 780 18.43 -9.23 6.51
CA ARG A 780 19.11 -9.15 5.20
C ARG A 780 19.05 -7.76 4.55
N PRO A 781 20.03 -7.41 3.70
CA PRO A 781 20.05 -6.17 2.93
C PRO A 781 18.99 -6.11 1.83
N GLY A 782 18.60 -4.89 1.45
CA GLY A 782 17.60 -4.63 0.41
C GLY A 782 16.17 -5.00 0.80
N ILE A 783 15.30 -5.17 -0.20
CA ILE A 783 13.98 -5.78 -0.06
C ILE A 783 14.08 -7.25 -0.46
N ILE A 784 13.56 -8.14 0.37
CA ILE A 784 13.65 -9.60 0.14
C ILE A 784 12.28 -10.15 -0.21
N LEU A 785 12.17 -10.74 -1.41
CA LEU A 785 11.02 -11.50 -1.89
C LEU A 785 11.23 -12.98 -1.56
N MET A 786 10.49 -13.51 -0.60
CA MET A 786 10.70 -14.87 -0.10
C MET A 786 9.80 -15.87 -0.82
N ILE A 787 10.38 -16.89 -1.43
CA ILE A 787 9.70 -17.96 -2.17
C ILE A 787 9.94 -19.34 -1.52
N PRO A 788 9.03 -20.32 -1.66
CA PRO A 788 9.27 -21.69 -1.19
C PRO A 788 10.32 -22.41 -2.07
N PRO A 789 10.95 -23.49 -1.57
CA PRO A 789 11.91 -24.29 -2.33
C PRO A 789 11.22 -25.13 -3.42
N ASP A 790 11.82 -25.24 -4.61
CA ASP A 790 11.27 -26.06 -5.71
C ASP A 790 11.19 -27.58 -5.41
N GLN A 791 11.92 -28.06 -4.40
CA GLN A 791 11.89 -29.44 -3.93
C GLN A 791 11.92 -29.49 -2.39
N PRO A 792 10.75 -29.35 -1.72
CA PRO A 792 10.64 -29.65 -0.30
C PRO A 792 11.06 -31.10 0.00
N ARG A 793 11.69 -31.32 1.16
CA ARG A 793 12.18 -32.65 1.57
C ARG A 793 11.30 -33.21 2.66
N VAL A 794 11.12 -34.53 2.68
CA VAL A 794 10.49 -35.26 3.78
C VAL A 794 11.49 -36.26 4.35
N ARG A 795 11.55 -36.37 5.67
CA ARG A 795 12.37 -37.34 6.40
C ARG A 795 11.95 -38.76 6.00
N LYS A 796 12.93 -39.60 5.67
CA LYS A 796 12.69 -41.03 5.48
C LYS A 796 12.51 -41.70 6.84
N LEU A 797 11.60 -42.66 6.92
CA LEU A 797 11.51 -43.59 8.05
C LEU A 797 12.79 -44.43 8.10
N GLU A 798 13.22 -44.76 9.32
CA GLU A 798 14.36 -45.64 9.56
C GLU A 798 13.84 -47.08 9.73
N GLU A 799 14.59 -48.10 9.32
CA GLU A 799 14.10 -49.50 9.36
C GLU A 799 13.70 -49.97 10.79
N GLY A 800 14.17 -49.28 11.83
CA GLY A 800 13.78 -49.50 13.21
C GLY A 800 12.47 -48.84 13.67
N THR A 801 11.89 -47.87 12.95
CA THR A 801 10.74 -47.07 13.46
C THR A 801 9.37 -47.74 13.35
N TRP A 802 9.29 -48.96 12.80
CA TRP A 802 8.03 -49.72 12.69
C TRP A 802 7.25 -49.84 14.01
N HIS A 803 7.95 -49.92 15.15
CA HIS A 803 7.36 -50.04 16.49
C HIS A 803 6.72 -48.73 17.01
N LEU A 804 6.80 -47.64 16.25
CA LEU A 804 6.14 -46.37 16.54
C LEU A 804 4.80 -46.23 15.81
N ILE A 805 4.52 -47.10 14.84
CA ILE A 805 3.35 -47.07 13.96
C ILE A 805 2.31 -48.05 14.51
N ASN A 806 1.16 -47.54 14.98
CA ASN A 806 0.11 -48.30 15.63
C ASN A 806 -1.21 -48.32 14.83
N HIS A 807 -1.61 -47.17 14.25
CA HIS A 807 -2.87 -46.97 13.53
C HIS A 807 -4.14 -47.47 14.26
N THR A 808 -4.22 -47.24 15.57
CA THR A 808 -5.36 -47.65 16.41
C THR A 808 -6.69 -47.14 15.86
N GLU A 809 -7.77 -47.90 16.04
CA GLU A 809 -9.11 -47.45 15.66
C GLU A 809 -9.54 -46.22 16.46
N PHE A 810 -10.18 -45.26 15.80
CA PHE A 810 -10.54 -43.97 16.37
C PHE A 810 -11.65 -44.07 17.42
N ASP A 811 -11.34 -43.59 18.62
CA ASP A 811 -12.14 -43.63 19.85
C ASP A 811 -13.08 -42.43 20.04
N GLY A 812 -13.11 -41.49 19.08
CA GLY A 812 -13.90 -40.26 19.13
C GLY A 812 -13.29 -39.10 19.89
N THR A 813 -12.10 -39.23 20.50
CA THR A 813 -11.60 -38.19 21.39
C THR A 813 -11.11 -36.94 20.64
N PRO A 814 -11.41 -35.73 21.16
CA PRO A 814 -11.09 -34.45 20.52
C PRO A 814 -9.67 -33.95 20.84
N ASP A 815 -8.72 -34.86 20.95
CA ASP A 815 -7.40 -34.55 21.49
C ASP A 815 -6.50 -33.79 20.50
N ASP A 816 -5.49 -33.11 21.03
CA ASP A 816 -4.32 -32.66 20.26
C ASP A 816 -3.12 -33.48 20.73
N LEU A 817 -2.57 -34.30 19.84
CA LEU A 817 -1.39 -35.12 20.09
C LEU A 817 -0.11 -34.55 19.45
N PHE A 818 -0.23 -33.42 18.76
CA PHE A 818 0.86 -32.70 18.09
C PHE A 818 1.27 -31.41 18.83
N GLN A 819 1.01 -31.33 20.15
CA GLN A 819 1.34 -30.20 21.04
C GLN A 819 2.84 -29.82 21.09
N GLN A 820 3.74 -30.69 20.60
CA GLN A 820 5.19 -30.49 20.58
C GLN A 820 5.74 -30.21 19.16
N LEU A 821 4.85 -30.04 18.19
CA LEU A 821 5.15 -29.64 16.82
C LEU A 821 5.51 -28.16 16.77
N THR A 822 6.60 -27.82 16.06
CA THR A 822 7.00 -26.43 15.81
C THR A 822 7.34 -26.21 14.34
N LEU A 823 7.08 -24.98 13.87
CA LEU A 823 7.48 -24.51 12.54
C LEU A 823 8.62 -23.51 12.67
N HIS A 824 9.67 -23.65 11.86
CA HIS A 824 10.83 -22.75 11.87
C HIS A 824 11.17 -22.24 10.47
N LEU A 825 11.15 -20.91 10.27
CA LEU A 825 11.55 -20.30 9.01
C LEU A 825 13.07 -20.09 8.93
N SER A 826 13.71 -20.81 8.01
CA SER A 826 15.12 -20.64 7.60
C SER A 826 15.23 -20.09 6.17
N ILE A 827 16.40 -19.59 5.76
CA ILE A 827 16.59 -18.88 4.48
C ILE A 827 17.90 -19.32 3.81
N SER A 828 17.86 -19.65 2.52
CA SER A 828 19.03 -20.08 1.74
C SER A 828 20.07 -18.97 1.56
N GLU A 829 21.34 -19.32 1.38
CA GLU A 829 22.35 -18.39 0.84
C GLU A 829 22.09 -18.03 -0.63
N TRP A 830 21.31 -18.85 -1.36
CA TRP A 830 20.86 -18.52 -2.71
C TRP A 830 20.03 -17.24 -2.70
N GLN A 831 20.31 -16.39 -3.69
CA GLN A 831 19.61 -15.14 -3.96
C GLN A 831 19.61 -14.89 -5.48
N GLN A 832 18.51 -14.33 -5.99
CA GLN A 832 18.42 -13.84 -7.37
C GLN A 832 18.02 -12.37 -7.33
N ALA A 833 18.92 -11.50 -7.79
CA ALA A 833 18.61 -10.08 -7.94
C ALA A 833 17.46 -9.88 -8.93
N VAL A 834 16.54 -8.98 -8.60
CA VAL A 834 15.58 -8.45 -9.58
C VAL A 834 16.33 -7.51 -10.51
N ASP A 835 16.16 -7.68 -11.82
CA ASP A 835 16.75 -6.76 -12.82
C ASP A 835 16.00 -5.42 -12.80
N VAL A 836 16.54 -4.47 -12.05
CA VAL A 836 16.12 -3.07 -12.04
C VAL A 836 16.97 -2.35 -13.09
N SER A 837 16.32 -1.61 -14.01
CA SER A 837 16.92 -1.06 -15.24
C SER A 837 18.07 -0.05 -15.07
N ALA A 838 18.57 0.15 -13.85
CA ALA A 838 19.79 0.89 -13.51
C ALA A 838 21.05 0.05 -13.79
N VAL A 839 21.32 -0.21 -15.08
CA VAL A 839 22.46 -0.99 -15.56
C VAL A 839 23.78 -0.54 -14.90
N GLY A 840 24.46 -1.48 -14.25
CA GLY A 840 25.78 -1.29 -13.67
C GLY A 840 25.82 -0.96 -12.16
N SER A 841 24.69 -0.88 -11.47
CA SER A 841 24.64 -0.82 -10.00
C SER A 841 25.26 -2.06 -9.35
N ARG A 842 25.95 -1.90 -8.20
CA ARG A 842 26.66 -3.03 -7.53
C ARG A 842 25.84 -3.80 -6.51
N ASP A 843 24.82 -3.19 -5.93
CA ASP A 843 23.92 -3.80 -4.96
C ASP A 843 22.54 -3.96 -5.60
N ALA A 844 21.89 -5.09 -5.35
CA ALA A 844 20.51 -5.29 -5.76
C ALA A 844 19.58 -4.63 -4.73
N GLU A 845 18.68 -3.75 -5.17
CA GLU A 845 17.67 -3.14 -4.30
C GLU A 845 16.62 -4.16 -3.85
N VAL A 846 16.37 -5.19 -4.67
CA VAL A 846 15.39 -6.25 -4.44
C VAL A 846 15.97 -7.61 -4.87
N CYS A 847 15.80 -8.64 -4.04
CA CYS A 847 16.22 -10.02 -4.33
C CYS A 847 15.13 -11.04 -4.01
N PHE A 848 14.98 -12.07 -4.86
CA PHE A 848 14.34 -13.32 -4.48
C PHE A 848 15.28 -14.18 -3.63
N VAL A 849 14.75 -14.87 -2.62
CA VAL A 849 15.47 -15.88 -1.80
C VAL A 849 14.56 -17.06 -1.48
N ASN A 850 15.12 -18.26 -1.32
CA ASN A 850 14.34 -19.41 -0.86
C ASN A 850 14.21 -19.36 0.66
N GLY A 851 12.98 -19.31 1.16
CA GLY A 851 12.65 -19.57 2.56
C GLY A 851 12.18 -21.02 2.72
N PHE A 852 12.72 -21.75 3.69
CA PHE A 852 12.27 -23.09 4.04
C PHE A 852 11.47 -23.01 5.35
N VAL A 853 10.20 -23.42 5.31
CA VAL A 853 9.39 -23.63 6.51
C VAL A 853 9.63 -25.07 6.97
N ALA A 854 10.51 -25.23 7.96
CA ALA A 854 10.89 -26.53 8.50
C ALA A 854 9.88 -26.97 9.58
N LEU A 855 9.27 -28.13 9.37
CA LEU A 855 8.48 -28.85 10.35
C LEU A 855 9.41 -29.61 11.30
N HIS A 856 9.29 -29.34 12.59
CA HIS A 856 9.96 -30.07 13.66
C HIS A 856 8.93 -30.71 14.61
N ASP A 857 9.25 -31.90 15.10
CA ASP A 857 8.53 -32.60 16.17
C ASP A 857 9.50 -32.96 17.29
N HIS A 858 9.15 -32.65 18.54
CA HIS A 858 10.04 -32.72 19.71
C HIS A 858 11.45 -32.12 19.43
N GLY A 859 11.50 -31.03 18.64
CA GLY A 859 12.72 -30.35 18.21
C GLY A 859 13.51 -31.03 17.07
N LYS A 860 13.12 -32.23 16.60
CA LYS A 860 13.75 -32.94 15.47
C LYS A 860 13.08 -32.56 14.15
N TRP A 861 13.86 -32.31 13.11
CA TRP A 861 13.34 -32.06 11.76
C TRP A 861 12.55 -33.26 11.21
N VAL A 862 11.44 -32.97 10.51
CA VAL A 862 10.53 -33.94 9.89
C VAL A 862 10.36 -33.67 8.39
N ALA A 863 10.10 -32.42 8.00
CA ALA A 863 9.89 -32.06 6.59
C ALA A 863 10.13 -30.56 6.33
N ASP A 864 10.31 -30.20 5.07
CA ASP A 864 10.17 -28.84 4.58
C ASP A 864 8.78 -28.68 3.93
N LEU A 865 8.04 -27.64 4.28
CA LEU A 865 6.64 -27.45 3.85
C LEU A 865 6.54 -26.45 2.69
N ASP A 866 5.97 -26.87 1.55
CA ASP A 866 5.59 -25.98 0.44
C ASP A 866 4.15 -25.47 0.62
N ILE A 867 3.97 -24.62 1.64
CA ILE A 867 2.65 -24.18 2.10
C ILE A 867 1.87 -23.49 0.97
N LEU A 868 2.48 -22.55 0.24
CA LEU A 868 1.83 -21.90 -0.90
C LEU A 868 1.57 -22.85 -2.07
N GLY A 869 2.53 -23.71 -2.42
CA GLY A 869 2.39 -24.60 -3.57
C GLY A 869 1.29 -25.64 -3.42
N MET A 870 0.94 -26.05 -2.19
CA MET A 870 -0.23 -26.89 -1.92
C MET A 870 -1.52 -26.07 -1.85
N LEU A 871 -1.51 -24.92 -1.16
CA LEU A 871 -2.65 -24.01 -1.03
C LEU A 871 -3.20 -23.52 -2.38
N LEU A 872 -2.31 -23.11 -3.30
CA LEU A 872 -2.69 -22.53 -4.59
C LEU A 872 -3.35 -23.55 -5.54
N ARG A 873 -3.08 -24.85 -5.34
CA ARG A 873 -3.67 -25.92 -6.15
C ARG A 873 -5.00 -26.44 -5.60
N GLN A 874 -5.40 -26.01 -4.40
CA GLN A 874 -6.59 -26.50 -3.70
C GLN A 874 -6.62 -28.03 -3.55
N GLU A 875 -5.46 -28.64 -3.30
CA GLU A 875 -5.30 -30.10 -3.16
C GLU A 875 -5.85 -30.67 -1.82
N TRP A 876 -6.62 -29.86 -1.06
CA TRP A 876 -7.41 -30.30 0.11
C TRP A 876 -8.88 -29.87 0.02
N THR A 877 -9.77 -30.57 0.72
CA THR A 877 -11.21 -30.27 0.79
C THR A 877 -11.61 -29.77 2.18
N PRO A 878 -12.09 -28.52 2.35
CA PRO A 878 -12.59 -28.03 3.64
C PRO A 878 -13.97 -28.62 3.96
N LEU A 879 -14.14 -29.14 5.18
CA LEU A 879 -15.40 -29.66 5.70
C LEU A 879 -16.03 -28.64 6.66
N ASN A 880 -16.62 -27.63 6.03
CA ASN A 880 -17.28 -26.49 6.68
C ASN A 880 -18.30 -26.92 7.74
N SER A 881 -18.45 -26.13 8.80
CA SER A 881 -19.36 -26.43 9.89
C SER A 881 -20.83 -26.38 9.45
N VAL A 882 -21.51 -27.53 9.51
CA VAL A 882 -22.98 -27.58 9.43
C VAL A 882 -23.54 -27.09 10.77
N PRO A 883 -24.56 -26.21 10.80
CA PRO A 883 -25.17 -25.78 12.06
C PRO A 883 -25.66 -26.97 12.89
N CYS A 884 -25.00 -27.23 14.02
CA CYS A 884 -25.36 -28.32 14.93
C CYS A 884 -26.68 -27.98 15.65
N PHE A 885 -27.80 -28.46 15.09
CA PHE A 885 -29.10 -28.52 15.76
C PHE A 885 -29.14 -29.55 16.92
N CYS A 886 -28.00 -30.16 17.23
CA CYS A 886 -27.79 -31.09 18.33
C CYS A 886 -27.82 -30.36 19.69
N ALA A 887 -28.97 -30.41 20.37
CA ALA A 887 -29.18 -29.79 21.68
C ALA A 887 -28.20 -30.27 22.79
N SER A 888 -27.51 -31.39 22.58
CA SER A 888 -26.41 -31.85 23.41
C SER A 888 -25.07 -31.67 22.69
N LYS A 889 -24.13 -30.92 23.30
CA LYS A 889 -22.68 -30.98 22.98
C LYS A 889 -22.04 -32.29 23.48
N SER A 890 -22.75 -33.41 23.34
CA SER A 890 -22.30 -34.74 23.73
C SER A 890 -21.35 -35.27 22.66
N MET A 891 -20.13 -35.60 23.05
CA MET A 891 -19.13 -36.22 22.17
C MET A 891 -19.30 -37.75 22.08
N ASN A 892 -20.29 -38.34 22.75
CA ASN A 892 -20.54 -39.77 22.72
C ASN A 892 -20.97 -40.20 21.32
N ILE A 893 -20.16 -41.08 20.71
CA ILE A 893 -20.31 -41.57 19.34
C ILE A 893 -21.61 -42.40 19.19
N PRO A 894 -22.48 -42.11 18.20
CA PRO A 894 -23.29 -43.13 17.57
C PRO A 894 -22.39 -43.93 16.62
N SER A 895 -22.30 -45.25 16.82
CA SER A 895 -21.33 -46.16 16.17
C SER A 895 -21.03 -45.82 14.70
N PHE A 896 -19.77 -45.55 14.38
CA PHE A 896 -19.32 -45.25 13.02
C PHE A 896 -19.71 -46.38 12.04
N PRO A 897 -20.14 -46.06 10.80
CA PRO A 897 -20.40 -47.06 9.78
C PRO A 897 -19.13 -47.60 9.07
N TRP A 898 -17.94 -47.13 9.44
CA TRP A 898 -16.64 -47.53 8.88
C TRP A 898 -15.49 -47.19 9.85
N SER A 899 -14.45 -48.02 9.89
CA SER A 899 -13.33 -47.91 10.84
C SER A 899 -12.27 -46.89 10.39
N LEU A 900 -12.23 -45.74 11.05
CA LEU A 900 -11.16 -44.75 10.96
C LEU A 900 -9.94 -45.20 11.78
N SER A 901 -8.73 -45.10 11.20
CA SER A 901 -7.48 -45.25 11.97
C SER A 901 -6.94 -43.89 12.42
N CYS A 902 -6.41 -43.83 13.63
CA CYS A 902 -5.67 -42.68 14.14
C CYS A 902 -4.32 -42.51 13.43
N ILE A 903 -3.94 -41.26 13.23
CA ILE A 903 -2.58 -40.79 12.94
C ILE A 903 -2.23 -39.82 14.07
N ASP A 904 -1.54 -40.35 15.08
CA ASP A 904 -1.18 -39.63 16.30
C ASP A 904 0.29 -39.17 16.28
N LYS A 905 1.05 -39.54 15.24
CA LYS A 905 2.46 -39.18 15.03
C LYS A 905 2.77 -38.92 13.55
N TRP A 906 3.90 -38.26 13.29
CA TRP A 906 4.38 -38.02 11.93
C TRP A 906 4.86 -39.31 11.22
N GLU A 907 5.32 -40.34 11.95
CA GLU A 907 5.64 -41.65 11.35
C GLU A 907 4.40 -42.28 10.70
N GLU A 908 3.25 -42.22 11.39
CA GLU A 908 1.97 -42.78 10.94
C GLU A 908 1.33 -41.98 9.78
N LEU A 909 1.76 -40.74 9.56
CA LEU A 909 1.35 -39.96 8.38
C LEU A 909 2.19 -40.34 7.14
N ILE A 910 3.48 -40.60 7.29
CA ILE A 910 4.37 -40.97 6.18
C ILE A 910 4.13 -42.42 5.73
N GLU A 911 3.86 -43.33 6.68
CA GLU A 911 3.39 -44.69 6.39
C GLU A 911 1.88 -44.79 6.67
N CYS A 912 1.10 -43.92 6.02
CA CYS A 912 -0.36 -43.86 6.14
C CYS A 912 -1.03 -45.24 5.82
N PRO A 913 -2.05 -45.68 6.58
CA PRO A 913 -2.63 -47.00 6.42
C PRO A 913 -3.56 -47.08 5.19
N ALA A 914 -4.12 -48.27 4.94
CA ALA A 914 -4.93 -48.56 3.74
C ALA A 914 -6.42 -48.17 3.87
N ASN A 915 -6.89 -47.89 5.09
CA ASN A 915 -8.21 -47.34 5.40
C ASN A 915 -8.10 -45.83 5.67
N ALA A 916 -9.19 -45.11 5.43
CA ALA A 916 -9.31 -43.70 5.74
C ALA A 916 -8.93 -43.41 7.20
N SER A 917 -8.27 -42.27 7.43
CA SER A 917 -7.55 -42.00 8.68
C SER A 917 -7.82 -40.60 9.23
N ILE A 918 -7.68 -40.42 10.54
CA ILE A 918 -7.87 -39.14 11.24
C ILE A 918 -6.61 -38.72 12.01
N VAL A 919 -6.20 -37.48 11.79
CA VAL A 919 -5.17 -36.77 12.56
C VAL A 919 -5.83 -36.00 13.71
N ARG A 920 -5.36 -36.22 14.94
CA ARG A 920 -5.87 -35.57 16.16
C ARG A 920 -5.01 -34.36 16.57
N ALA A 921 -5.39 -33.16 16.11
CA ALA A 921 -4.64 -31.91 16.29
C ALA A 921 -5.56 -30.73 16.69
N ARG A 922 -6.65 -31.00 17.43
CA ARG A 922 -7.78 -30.07 17.54
C ARG A 922 -7.41 -28.76 18.24
N ASN A 923 -7.84 -27.63 17.63
CA ASN A 923 -7.52 -26.26 18.05
C ASN A 923 -6.03 -25.86 17.95
N ASN A 924 -5.16 -26.70 17.37
CA ASN A 924 -3.75 -26.41 17.13
C ASN A 924 -3.53 -26.08 15.65
N TRP A 925 -3.81 -24.83 15.25
CA TRP A 925 -3.81 -24.42 13.84
C TRP A 925 -2.50 -24.69 13.10
N GLN A 926 -1.37 -24.66 13.81
CA GLN A 926 -0.05 -24.91 13.22
C GLN A 926 0.21 -26.39 12.97
N ALA A 927 -0.19 -27.26 13.89
CA ALA A 927 -0.20 -28.69 13.64
C ALA A 927 -1.16 -29.04 12.48
N ARG A 928 -2.38 -28.48 12.49
CA ARG A 928 -3.37 -28.70 11.44
C ARG A 928 -2.86 -28.22 10.06
N LEU A 929 -2.24 -27.04 9.98
CA LEU A 929 -1.58 -26.54 8.76
C LEU A 929 -0.42 -27.43 8.32
N ALA A 930 0.48 -27.79 9.23
CA ALA A 930 1.64 -28.61 8.92
C ALA A 930 1.28 -30.01 8.43
N LEU A 931 0.32 -30.65 9.11
CA LEU A 931 -0.12 -32.01 8.82
C LEU A 931 -0.99 -32.05 7.55
N ALA A 932 -1.80 -31.02 7.30
CA ALA A 932 -2.51 -30.86 6.03
C ALA A 932 -1.54 -30.71 4.85
N VAL A 933 -0.57 -29.80 4.95
CA VAL A 933 0.43 -29.56 3.89
C VAL A 933 1.29 -30.82 3.66
N LEU A 934 1.78 -31.47 4.72
CA LEU A 934 2.56 -32.72 4.59
C LEU A 934 1.74 -33.88 4.01
N SER A 935 0.48 -34.04 4.43
CA SER A 935 -0.45 -35.04 3.90
C SER A 935 -0.61 -34.92 2.38
N VAL A 936 -0.81 -33.69 1.88
CA VAL A 936 -0.87 -33.41 0.44
C VAL A 936 0.49 -33.63 -0.24
N GLN A 937 1.62 -33.21 0.35
CA GLN A 937 2.97 -33.43 -0.19
C GLN A 937 3.31 -34.93 -0.36
N LEU A 938 2.73 -35.81 0.47
CA LEU A 938 2.85 -37.28 0.37
C LEU A 938 1.89 -37.90 -0.67
N GLY A 939 0.94 -37.10 -1.18
CA GLY A 939 -0.06 -37.47 -2.19
C GLY A 939 -1.43 -37.86 -1.62
N HIS A 940 -1.66 -37.78 -0.32
CA HIS A 940 -2.93 -38.18 0.29
C HIS A 940 -4.03 -37.16 0.03
N LYS A 941 -5.26 -37.64 -0.18
CA LYS A 941 -6.44 -36.77 -0.27
C LYS A 941 -6.74 -36.23 1.11
N THR A 942 -6.66 -34.92 1.27
CA THR A 942 -6.68 -34.30 2.58
C THR A 942 -7.98 -33.54 2.79
N TYR A 943 -8.65 -33.80 3.91
CA TYR A 943 -9.92 -33.20 4.32
C TYR A 943 -9.73 -32.42 5.62
N ILE A 944 -10.15 -31.15 5.67
CA ILE A 944 -9.96 -30.32 6.87
C ILE A 944 -11.28 -30.23 7.65
N VAL A 945 -11.35 -30.80 8.86
CA VAL A 945 -12.56 -30.85 9.70
C VAL A 945 -12.62 -29.63 10.62
N SER A 946 -13.63 -28.75 10.48
CA SER A 946 -13.76 -27.56 11.34
C SER A 946 -13.67 -27.88 12.85
N PRO A 947 -12.89 -27.11 13.65
CA PRO A 947 -12.77 -27.34 15.10
C PRO A 947 -14.08 -27.27 15.87
N ASP A 948 -15.11 -26.60 15.36
CA ASP A 948 -16.45 -26.54 15.95
C ASP A 948 -17.39 -27.66 15.49
N HIS A 949 -16.99 -28.47 14.50
CA HIS A 949 -17.79 -29.57 14.00
C HIS A 949 -17.92 -30.68 15.08
N CYS A 950 -19.11 -31.24 15.25
CA CYS A 950 -19.34 -32.41 16.10
C CYS A 950 -19.46 -33.68 15.24
N TRP A 951 -18.99 -34.82 15.76
CA TRP A 951 -18.92 -36.05 14.97
C TRP A 951 -20.25 -36.56 14.43
N LYS A 952 -21.37 -36.25 15.11
CA LYS A 952 -22.70 -36.56 14.58
C LYS A 952 -23.00 -35.80 13.27
N CYS A 953 -22.74 -34.50 13.23
CA CYS A 953 -22.87 -33.71 12.00
C CYS A 953 -21.83 -34.10 10.94
N CYS A 954 -20.62 -34.51 11.34
CA CYS A 954 -19.64 -35.04 10.39
C CYS A 954 -20.16 -36.32 9.70
N ILE A 955 -20.80 -37.25 10.42
CA ILE A 955 -21.40 -38.45 9.82
C ILE A 955 -22.51 -38.07 8.83
N ASP A 956 -23.41 -37.16 9.22
CA ASP A 956 -24.51 -36.70 8.37
C ASP A 956 -24.01 -35.94 7.11
N ALA A 957 -22.89 -35.21 7.21
CA ALA A 957 -22.26 -34.51 6.09
C ALA A 957 -21.42 -35.43 5.17
N VAL A 958 -20.69 -36.39 5.75
CA VAL A 958 -19.86 -37.35 5.00
C VAL A 958 -20.74 -38.36 4.23
N ALA A 959 -22.00 -38.56 4.60
CA ALA A 959 -22.98 -39.27 3.80
C ALA A 959 -23.25 -38.66 2.39
N ILE A 960 -22.71 -37.46 2.12
CA ILE A 960 -22.79 -36.76 0.82
C ILE A 960 -21.47 -36.90 0.02
N LEU A 961 -20.38 -37.36 0.65
CA LEU A 961 -19.10 -37.64 -0.02
C LEU A 961 -19.11 -39.05 -0.64
N PRO A 962 -18.38 -39.29 -1.75
CA PRO A 962 -18.45 -40.55 -2.47
C PRO A 962 -17.90 -41.72 -1.64
N PRO A 963 -18.54 -42.91 -1.66
CA PRO A 963 -18.04 -44.08 -0.95
C PRO A 963 -16.69 -44.53 -1.51
N HIS A 964 -15.82 -44.98 -0.60
CA HIS A 964 -14.46 -45.44 -0.93
C HIS A 964 -14.51 -46.60 -1.97
N PRO A 965 -13.58 -46.70 -2.94
CA PRO A 965 -13.76 -47.56 -4.14
C PRO A 965 -13.96 -49.07 -3.94
N PHE A 966 -13.81 -49.58 -2.71
CA PHE A 966 -13.94 -51.01 -2.41
C PHE A 966 -15.38 -51.54 -2.30
N GLN A 967 -16.41 -50.69 -2.31
CA GLN A 967 -17.81 -51.17 -2.34
C GLN A 967 -18.22 -51.85 -3.65
N ILE A 968 -17.43 -51.72 -4.74
CA ILE A 968 -17.71 -52.39 -6.02
C ILE A 968 -17.58 -53.93 -5.94
N VAL A 969 -16.89 -54.46 -4.91
CA VAL A 969 -16.85 -55.92 -4.64
C VAL A 969 -18.24 -56.47 -4.28
N GLY A 970 -19.14 -55.63 -3.76
CA GLY A 970 -20.51 -56.03 -3.42
C GLY A 970 -21.44 -56.26 -4.62
N GLN A 971 -21.06 -55.83 -5.83
CA GLN A 971 -21.95 -55.86 -7.00
C GLN A 971 -21.64 -57.00 -8.00
N ILE A 972 -20.62 -57.83 -7.71
CA ILE A 972 -20.33 -59.07 -8.47
C ILE A 972 -21.09 -60.29 -7.90
N HIS A 973 -21.49 -60.24 -6.61
CA HIS A 973 -22.26 -61.32 -5.95
C HIS A 973 -23.80 -61.11 -5.97
N ARG A 974 -24.34 -60.51 -7.05
CA ARG A 974 -25.80 -60.45 -7.28
C ARG A 974 -26.32 -60.94 -8.63
N GLU A 975 -25.43 -61.44 -9.50
CA GLU A 975 -25.80 -62.24 -10.68
C GLU A 975 -25.35 -63.71 -10.55
N ALA A 976 -24.89 -64.12 -9.36
CA ALA A 976 -24.40 -65.46 -9.06
C ALA A 976 -25.23 -66.14 -7.94
N CYS A 977 -26.56 -66.15 -8.09
CA CYS A 977 -27.49 -66.90 -7.23
C CYS A 977 -28.86 -67.17 -7.90
N GLU A 978 -28.89 -67.42 -9.21
CA GLU A 978 -30.00 -68.20 -9.79
C GLU A 978 -29.64 -69.69 -9.74
N LEU A 979 -30.16 -70.35 -8.70
CA LEU A 979 -30.61 -71.75 -8.63
C LEU A 979 -29.75 -72.87 -9.27
N ASP A 980 -29.15 -73.65 -8.36
CA ASP A 980 -29.04 -75.13 -8.35
C ASP A 980 -29.26 -75.93 -9.65
N ILE A 981 -28.30 -76.83 -9.94
CA ILE A 981 -28.48 -78.31 -9.86
C ILE A 981 -27.18 -79.04 -10.28
N GLY A 982 -26.84 -80.14 -9.58
CA GLY A 982 -26.28 -81.34 -10.23
C GLY A 982 -24.76 -81.54 -10.31
N ASP A 983 -24.22 -82.19 -9.28
CA ASP A 983 -23.48 -83.46 -9.35
C ASP A 983 -22.15 -83.69 -10.13
N GLU A 984 -21.27 -84.42 -9.41
CA GLU A 984 -20.41 -85.54 -9.84
C GLU A 984 -19.20 -85.35 -10.80
N GLN A 985 -18.02 -85.51 -10.19
CA GLN A 985 -16.92 -86.42 -10.58
C GLN A 985 -16.11 -86.26 -11.91
N LYS A 986 -14.79 -86.32 -11.70
CA LYS A 986 -13.77 -87.07 -12.49
C LYS A 986 -13.27 -86.54 -13.86
N SER A 987 -12.01 -86.08 -13.79
CA SER A 987 -10.86 -86.53 -14.59
C SER A 987 -10.85 -86.47 -16.13
N GLU A 988 -9.87 -85.70 -16.60
CA GLU A 988 -8.85 -86.08 -17.61
C GLU A 988 -9.08 -85.90 -19.13
N VAL A 989 -7.97 -85.45 -19.73
CA VAL A 989 -7.49 -85.63 -21.12
C VAL A 989 -8.08 -84.76 -22.24
N CYS A 990 -7.14 -84.17 -22.97
CA CYS A 990 -7.33 -83.31 -24.14
C CYS A 990 -7.84 -84.07 -25.37
N SER A 991 -8.58 -83.38 -26.24
CA SER A 991 -8.16 -83.24 -27.65
C SER A 991 -8.88 -82.09 -28.38
N SER A 992 -8.19 -81.54 -29.37
CA SER A 992 -8.68 -80.59 -30.41
C SER A 992 -9.03 -81.40 -31.69
N PRO A 993 -9.35 -80.84 -32.90
CA PRO A 993 -9.30 -79.42 -33.34
C PRO A 993 -10.35 -78.96 -34.42
N ARG A 994 -10.17 -77.72 -34.95
CA ARG A 994 -10.58 -77.24 -36.32
C ARG A 994 -12.10 -77.04 -36.60
N THR A 995 -12.60 -76.28 -37.59
CA THR A 995 -12.03 -75.45 -38.70
C THR A 995 -13.07 -74.41 -39.23
N HIS A 996 -12.61 -73.27 -39.81
CA HIS A 996 -13.25 -72.45 -40.89
C HIS A 996 -14.64 -71.76 -40.62
N ASN A 997 -15.24 -70.81 -41.39
CA ASN A 997 -14.90 -69.73 -42.39
C ASN A 997 -16.25 -68.95 -42.68
N ASP A 998 -16.47 -67.88 -43.49
CA ASP A 998 -15.74 -66.92 -44.39
C ASP A 998 -16.68 -65.68 -44.67
N ASP A 999 -16.25 -64.69 -45.50
CA ASP A 999 -17.04 -63.72 -46.33
C ASP A 999 -17.94 -62.60 -45.68
N LEU A 1000 -18.26 -61.42 -46.27
CA LEU A 1000 -17.79 -60.60 -47.44
C LEU A 1000 -18.30 -59.11 -47.42
N GLU A 1001 -17.60 -58.20 -48.15
CA GLU A 1001 -17.98 -56.86 -48.75
C GLU A 1001 -18.54 -55.64 -47.93
N ASP A 1002 -18.55 -54.35 -48.40
CA ASP A 1002 -17.62 -53.46 -49.20
C ASP A 1002 -18.20 -51.99 -49.40
N LYS A 1003 -17.38 -51.01 -49.90
CA LYS A 1003 -17.68 -49.67 -50.55
C LYS A 1003 -18.10 -48.44 -49.69
N SER A 1004 -17.85 -47.14 -50.04
CA SER A 1004 -16.90 -46.44 -50.97
C SER A 1004 -16.94 -44.86 -50.84
N PHE A 1005 -15.93 -44.11 -51.35
CA PHE A 1005 -15.81 -42.60 -51.40
C PHE A 1005 -16.34 -41.94 -52.72
N PRO A 1006 -16.44 -40.59 -52.88
CA PRO A 1006 -15.38 -39.64 -53.40
C PRO A 1006 -15.25 -38.29 -52.59
N GLU A 1007 -14.27 -37.36 -52.68
CA GLU A 1007 -13.46 -36.68 -53.75
C GLU A 1007 -14.20 -35.55 -54.54
N SER A 1008 -13.64 -34.39 -54.97
CA SER A 1008 -12.27 -33.76 -55.07
C SER A 1008 -12.34 -32.19 -54.89
N MET A 1009 -11.45 -31.22 -55.20
CA MET A 1009 -10.20 -31.09 -56.03
C MET A 1009 -9.21 -29.94 -55.59
N GLN A 1010 -8.94 -28.88 -56.40
CA GLN A 1010 -7.77 -27.93 -56.37
C GLN A 1010 -8.17 -26.53 -56.99
N MET A 1011 -7.38 -25.44 -57.17
CA MET A 1011 -5.94 -25.03 -57.07
C MET A 1011 -5.81 -23.73 -56.20
N GLY A 1012 -4.90 -22.72 -56.28
CA GLY A 1012 -3.76 -22.20 -57.11
C GLY A 1012 -3.54 -20.69 -56.78
N ASP A 1013 -2.49 -19.88 -57.05
CA ASP A 1013 -1.12 -19.95 -57.66
C ASP A 1013 -0.33 -18.65 -57.21
N ASN A 1014 0.94 -18.67 -56.77
CA ASN A 1014 2.25 -18.46 -57.48
C ASN A 1014 2.58 -17.02 -58.04
N ALA A 1015 3.81 -16.44 -58.01
CA ALA A 1015 5.08 -16.69 -57.28
C ALA A 1015 6.05 -15.41 -57.30
N PRO A 1016 7.41 -15.43 -57.46
CA PRO A 1016 8.34 -14.67 -56.59
C PRO A 1016 9.44 -13.78 -57.29
N GLU A 1017 10.46 -13.28 -56.54
CA GLU A 1017 11.90 -13.04 -56.88
C GLU A 1017 12.55 -11.99 -55.90
N ASP A 1018 13.88 -11.89 -55.67
CA ASP A 1018 14.88 -12.89 -55.21
C ASP A 1018 16.23 -12.25 -54.77
N GLN A 1019 17.26 -13.06 -54.44
CA GLN A 1019 18.69 -12.77 -54.10
C GLN A 1019 18.99 -12.43 -52.61
N GLU A 1020 19.86 -13.09 -51.82
CA GLU A 1020 21.22 -13.70 -51.97
C GLU A 1020 22.41 -12.71 -51.81
N SER A 1021 23.52 -13.00 -51.09
CA SER A 1021 23.87 -14.11 -50.15
C SER A 1021 25.07 -13.73 -49.23
N ASP A 1022 25.42 -14.61 -48.27
CA ASP A 1022 26.76 -14.81 -47.65
C ASP A 1022 27.39 -13.72 -46.73
N LEU A 1023 28.20 -14.03 -45.69
CA LEU A 1023 28.68 -15.31 -45.14
C LEU A 1023 29.10 -15.20 -43.64
N GLY A 1024 28.82 -16.23 -42.83
CA GLY A 1024 29.71 -16.70 -41.74
C GLY A 1024 29.44 -16.35 -40.26
N GLY A 1025 29.63 -17.36 -39.38
CA GLY A 1025 30.01 -17.15 -37.96
C GLY A 1025 29.04 -17.66 -36.87
N TRP A 1026 29.35 -18.83 -36.27
CA TRP A 1026 28.68 -19.38 -35.07
C TRP A 1026 28.90 -18.49 -33.82
N SER A 1027 28.05 -18.50 -32.78
CA SER A 1027 27.59 -19.70 -32.05
C SER A 1027 26.26 -19.53 -31.28
N THR A 1028 25.76 -20.67 -30.76
CA THR A 1028 24.39 -20.88 -30.28
C THR A 1028 24.26 -20.89 -28.75
N CYS A 1029 23.11 -20.45 -28.24
CA CYS A 1029 22.56 -21.01 -27.01
C CYS A 1029 21.03 -21.10 -27.10
N SER A 1030 20.51 -22.32 -27.35
CA SER A 1030 19.09 -22.63 -27.37
C SER A 1030 18.89 -24.00 -26.71
N SER A 1031 18.08 -24.03 -25.66
CA SER A 1031 17.69 -25.24 -24.93
C SER A 1031 16.18 -25.18 -24.70
N VAL A 1032 15.39 -25.64 -25.68
CA VAL A 1032 14.90 -27.03 -25.74
C VAL A 1032 13.91 -27.32 -24.60
N LEU A 1033 12.67 -26.90 -24.81
CA LEU A 1033 11.50 -27.49 -24.16
C LEU A 1033 11.36 -28.94 -24.64
N LYS A 1034 11.65 -29.91 -23.77
CA LYS A 1034 11.37 -31.33 -24.04
C LYS A 1034 10.01 -31.71 -23.46
N LEU A 1035 9.19 -32.31 -24.32
CA LEU A 1035 7.99 -33.05 -23.91
C LEU A 1035 8.38 -34.18 -22.92
N PRO A 1036 7.50 -34.54 -21.97
CA PRO A 1036 7.78 -35.61 -21.00
C PRO A 1036 7.85 -36.98 -21.69
N GLY A 1037 9.07 -37.46 -21.94
CA GLY A 1037 9.33 -38.81 -22.43
C GLY A 1037 9.16 -39.87 -21.33
N ASN A 1038 8.78 -41.09 -21.72
CA ASN A 1038 8.57 -42.22 -20.82
C ASN A 1038 9.73 -42.44 -19.83
N VAL A 1039 9.44 -42.32 -18.53
CA VAL A 1039 10.28 -42.88 -17.46
C VAL A 1039 9.84 -44.32 -17.23
N ASN A 1040 10.60 -45.28 -17.75
CA ASN A 1040 10.33 -46.69 -17.52
C ASN A 1040 11.15 -47.23 -16.35
N SER A 1041 10.48 -47.98 -15.47
CA SER A 1041 11.05 -48.84 -14.42
C SER A 1041 12.24 -48.27 -13.60
N ASP A 1042 11.94 -47.48 -12.58
CA ASP A 1042 12.78 -47.41 -11.38
C ASP A 1042 11.89 -47.61 -10.13
N ARG A 1043 12.18 -48.63 -9.32
CA ARG A 1043 11.29 -49.07 -8.21
C ARG A 1043 11.46 -48.17 -6.98
N LYS A 1044 10.77 -47.02 -6.98
CA LYS A 1044 10.54 -46.23 -5.76
C LYS A 1044 9.25 -46.69 -5.08
N ASN A 1045 9.24 -46.73 -3.74
CA ASN A 1045 8.05 -47.04 -2.96
C ASN A 1045 6.94 -46.04 -3.32
N LYS A 1046 5.81 -46.53 -3.81
CA LYS A 1046 4.57 -45.76 -3.84
C LYS A 1046 3.97 -45.81 -2.44
N SER A 1047 3.89 -44.67 -1.77
CA SER A 1047 2.95 -44.47 -0.66
C SER A 1047 1.56 -44.90 -1.12
N ARG A 1048 0.79 -45.54 -0.23
CA ARG A 1048 -0.61 -45.86 -0.56
C ARG A 1048 -1.43 -44.59 -0.40
N LEU A 1049 -2.19 -44.25 -1.44
CA LEU A 1049 -3.11 -43.11 -1.39
C LEU A 1049 -4.21 -43.43 -0.39
N CYS A 1050 -4.49 -42.48 0.49
CA CYS A 1050 -5.43 -42.59 1.60
C CYS A 1050 -6.26 -41.29 1.69
N ASP A 1051 -7.47 -41.39 2.22
CA ASP A 1051 -8.30 -40.26 2.59
C ASP A 1051 -7.98 -39.89 4.06
N VAL A 1052 -7.41 -38.70 4.28
CA VAL A 1052 -6.88 -38.24 5.58
C VAL A 1052 -7.68 -37.03 6.08
N TYR A 1053 -8.26 -37.14 7.27
CA TYR A 1053 -9.05 -36.09 7.92
C TYR A 1053 -8.23 -35.38 9.00
N ILE A 1054 -8.04 -34.06 8.88
CA ILE A 1054 -7.32 -33.22 9.84
C ILE A 1054 -8.31 -32.54 10.77
N TRP A 1055 -8.35 -32.93 12.05
CA TRP A 1055 -9.28 -32.39 13.06
C TRP A 1055 -8.60 -31.50 14.10
#